data_AF-A0A8J8BRI5-F1
#
_entry.id   AF-A0A8J8BRI5-F1
#
_cell.length_a   1.000
_cell.length_b   1.000
_cell.length_c   1.000
_cell.angle_alpha   90.00
_cell.angle_beta   90.00
_cell.angle_gamma   90.00
#
_symmetry.space_group_name_H-M   'P 1'
#
loop_
_entity.id
_entity.type
_entity.pdbx_description
1 polymer ?
#
loop_
_entity_poly.entity_id
_entity_poly.type
_entity_poly.pdbx_seq_one_letter_code
_entity_poly.pdbx_strand_id
1 'polypeptide(L)'
;MYVALGTIVLLIALEIVYLRLGRRNKVIDQFESDIRILLVFVVIFGSYMLFSCISLFQIRVFINSGEFKYLICSFYFLSPPLLGILLYLFLPRIYGRSTSSQEVPASESIIALSGLLGLETIPRIKKSSSIGSPAAYGRNARDSVLTLGDMHFLTEEEQNAVIAHELSHINQGDIGFYTWLTLLLRGLSFWMLLYPAAVYFRYTIPPLFAIETSGFVVFVPVLFVLLFLLKSSLFRIRESIADAYVVLHGMGNPLERALIKYAALETSKKRGHSLSLYGATTSRLAASHPPLLRRLHNIRERAYLIEPRTNLSAEVALWTGIAAAFLFHCMARSFIYVIAGFGDSLPSDTLSEIVWVVLFLSLVNVVGASYVFPASKASALFLDLGRMDFVAPLVRNMAITLAAAVATGYVLSLSTQYTSSIVSGVVGGFLFWVLGFAGARRTDFSHGDSYLVLAPITQALIFWVPLKKVYSLAGIQPDIHFYGSLLAVLVLSLVLVIILMVKGMLLMERNERILMLFKKTKEFPEMNNFLFIPLVVLVLFVPGVFAFGTCALSCFVDGMNLLPIRNVVIYSVIVVLGAYGLKNADILYFSKLAFLVDILSEKGIGHADKEFIGHIVEEYQSSDGGFDYAGIGFSNQKDTYHFVKTAETLHIHVDMHRVETWIKSTEIQTGGAALFAGGKPRIEGLYYALCTSILLHLDGSMQKRVHREWVISHFNGQSFCFEYDTAPAILQTCWAVHVLKVLGGLEKIDTARLKQWIAVKFERTLTPRDAFFTVCALTSLGMQAEPAQQWLLANDRVLHTRVDKNIEDIYYYVKVMRECGETPPPLVLEQASRDLVETRKEYSGSTS
;
A
#
# COMPACT_ATOMS: atom_id res chain seq x y z
N MET A 1 19.54 24.53 -13.72
CA MET A 1 19.84 24.29 -12.30
C MET A 1 18.62 24.47 -11.39
N TYR A 2 18.01 25.67 -11.28
CA TYR A 2 16.83 25.90 -10.41
C TYR A 2 15.64 24.99 -10.68
N VAL A 3 15.39 24.69 -11.95
CA VAL A 3 14.32 23.77 -12.38
C VAL A 3 14.60 22.34 -11.94
N ALA A 4 15.82 21.85 -12.19
CA ALA A 4 16.24 20.53 -11.73
C ALA A 4 16.18 20.44 -10.19
N LEU A 5 16.58 21.51 -9.48
CA LEU A 5 16.48 21.60 -8.03
C LEU A 5 15.02 21.60 -7.56
N GLY A 6 14.12 22.33 -8.22
CA GLY A 6 12.68 22.33 -7.91
C GLY A 6 12.04 20.96 -8.12
N THR A 7 12.39 20.26 -9.20
CA THR A 7 11.95 18.88 -9.46
C THR A 7 12.52 17.91 -8.45
N ILE A 8 13.81 18.02 -8.07
CA ILE A 8 14.43 17.19 -7.04
C ILE A 8 13.75 17.42 -5.69
N VAL A 9 13.48 18.68 -5.32
CA VAL A 9 12.74 19.03 -4.11
C VAL A 9 11.32 18.47 -4.14
N LEU A 10 10.64 18.49 -5.29
CA LEU A 10 9.33 17.85 -5.45
C LEU A 10 9.41 16.34 -5.26
N LEU A 11 10.37 15.67 -5.89
CA LEU A 11 10.56 14.22 -5.76
C LEU A 11 10.88 13.84 -4.31
N ILE A 12 11.77 14.58 -3.65
CA ILE A 12 12.09 14.39 -2.22
C ILE A 12 10.88 14.67 -1.33
N ALA A 13 10.11 15.73 -1.61
CA ALA A 13 8.92 16.05 -0.84
C ALA A 13 7.83 14.97 -1.01
N LEU A 14 7.62 14.48 -2.23
CA LEU A 14 6.74 13.35 -2.51
C LEU A 14 7.23 12.08 -1.80
N GLU A 15 8.53 11.83 -1.78
CA GLU A 15 9.13 10.69 -1.08
C GLU A 15 9.00 10.81 0.44
N ILE A 16 9.20 12.00 1.03
CA ILE A 16 8.98 12.24 2.46
C ILE A 16 7.49 12.06 2.81
N VAL A 17 6.58 12.56 1.97
CA VAL A 17 5.14 12.36 2.13
C VAL A 17 4.81 10.88 2.01
N TYR A 18 5.37 10.17 1.03
CA TYR A 18 5.21 8.74 0.81
C TYR A 18 5.68 7.93 2.03
N LEU A 19 6.91 8.17 2.51
CA LEU A 19 7.47 7.51 3.70
C LEU A 19 6.66 7.81 4.97
N ARG A 20 6.11 9.02 5.10
CA ARG A 20 5.24 9.35 6.24
C ARG A 20 3.86 8.72 6.15
N LEU A 21 3.30 8.58 4.95
CA LEU A 21 2.01 7.91 4.74
C LEU A 21 2.13 6.39 4.92
N GLY A 22 3.24 5.78 4.46
CA GLY A 22 3.50 4.34 4.57
C GLY A 22 3.67 3.85 6.01
N ARG A 23 4.15 4.68 6.94
CA ARG A 23 4.37 4.29 8.35
C ARG A 23 3.12 4.23 9.24
N ARG A 24 1.92 4.50 8.70
CA ARG A 24 0.68 4.45 9.48
C ARG A 24 0.17 3.01 9.61
N ASN A 25 0.70 2.27 10.59
CA ASN A 25 0.17 0.96 10.99
C ASN A 25 -1.20 1.15 11.67
N LYS A 26 -2.28 1.10 10.90
CA LYS A 26 -3.63 1.34 11.42
C LYS A 26 -4.57 0.19 11.12
N VAL A 27 -5.45 -0.04 12.07
CA VAL A 27 -6.45 -1.13 12.08
C VAL A 27 -7.46 -0.99 10.93
N ILE A 28 -7.87 0.23 10.61
CA ILE A 28 -8.84 0.50 9.54
C ILE A 28 -8.10 1.04 8.32
N ASP A 29 -8.45 0.51 7.14
CA ASP A 29 -7.83 0.94 5.89
C ASP A 29 -8.06 2.44 5.65
N GLN A 30 -6.95 3.16 5.51
CA GLN A 30 -6.93 4.60 5.23
C GLN A 30 -6.40 4.91 3.84
N PHE A 31 -6.12 3.88 3.04
CA PHE A 31 -5.53 3.97 1.71
C PHE A 31 -6.17 5.06 0.84
N GLU A 32 -7.48 4.97 0.68
CA GLU A 32 -8.26 5.90 -0.12
C GLU A 32 -8.18 7.35 0.37
N SER A 33 -8.07 7.55 1.68
CA SER A 33 -7.87 8.88 2.25
C SER A 33 -6.45 9.38 2.04
N ASP A 34 -5.45 8.51 2.20
CA ASP A 34 -4.03 8.85 2.06
C ASP A 34 -3.73 9.30 0.62
N ILE A 35 -4.35 8.65 -0.38
CA ILE A 35 -4.27 9.11 -1.77
C ILE A 35 -4.93 10.47 -1.94
N ARG A 36 -6.15 10.69 -1.43
CA ARG A 36 -6.80 12.01 -1.56
C ARG A 36 -5.94 13.11 -0.94
N ILE A 37 -5.27 12.84 0.19
CA ILE A 37 -4.30 13.76 0.80
C ILE A 37 -3.14 14.03 -0.16
N LEU A 38 -2.54 12.99 -0.74
CA LEU A 38 -1.49 13.11 -1.76
C LEU A 38 -1.96 13.98 -2.94
N LEU A 39 -3.14 13.71 -3.49
CA LEU A 39 -3.70 14.46 -4.61
C LEU A 39 -3.92 15.94 -4.27
N VAL A 40 -4.40 16.25 -3.06
CA VAL A 40 -4.49 17.64 -2.59
C VAL A 40 -3.11 18.29 -2.53
N PHE A 41 -2.11 17.61 -1.98
CA PHE A 41 -0.74 18.14 -1.94
C PHE A 41 -0.17 18.35 -3.33
N VAL A 42 -0.38 17.42 -4.26
CA VAL A 42 0.04 17.52 -5.66
C VAL A 42 -0.56 18.75 -6.33
N VAL A 43 -1.87 18.97 -6.18
CA VAL A 43 -2.57 20.13 -6.77
C VAL A 43 -2.07 21.44 -6.15
N ILE A 44 -1.94 21.51 -4.82
CA ILE A 44 -1.45 22.70 -4.12
C ILE A 44 0.00 23.00 -4.51
N PHE A 45 0.87 21.99 -4.49
CA PHE A 45 2.28 22.14 -4.85
C PHE A 45 2.44 22.63 -6.28
N GLY A 46 1.78 21.97 -7.25
CA GLY A 46 1.82 22.37 -8.65
C GLY A 46 1.38 23.83 -8.82
N SER A 47 0.27 24.20 -8.19
CA SER A 47 -0.24 25.58 -8.21
C SER A 47 0.74 26.58 -7.61
N TYR A 48 1.35 26.26 -6.46
CA TYR A 48 2.31 27.14 -5.80
C TYR A 48 3.59 27.31 -6.62
N MET A 49 4.06 26.25 -7.26
CA MET A 49 5.20 26.32 -8.18
C MET A 49 4.88 27.25 -9.35
N LEU A 50 3.72 27.07 -9.99
CA LEU A 50 3.26 27.94 -11.07
C LEU A 50 3.17 29.40 -10.64
N PHE A 51 2.49 29.68 -9.53
CA PHE A 51 2.35 31.06 -9.05
C PHE A 51 3.69 31.70 -8.66
N SER A 52 4.62 30.92 -8.11
CA SER A 52 5.98 31.38 -7.79
C SER A 52 6.76 31.70 -9.07
N CYS A 53 6.69 30.84 -10.10
CA CYS A 53 7.32 31.08 -11.39
C CYS A 53 6.75 32.32 -12.10
N ILE A 54 5.43 32.50 -12.07
CA ILE A 54 4.78 33.72 -12.57
C ILE A 54 5.30 34.93 -11.80
N SER A 55 5.32 34.87 -10.48
CA SER A 55 5.79 35.97 -9.64
C SER A 55 7.23 36.38 -9.95
N LEU A 56 8.15 35.41 -10.06
CA LEU A 56 9.55 35.66 -10.42
C LEU A 56 9.69 36.25 -11.83
N PHE A 57 8.92 35.73 -12.79
CA PHE A 57 8.89 36.28 -14.14
C PHE A 57 8.44 37.75 -14.12
N GLN A 58 7.37 38.07 -13.38
CA GLN A 58 6.88 39.45 -13.27
C GLN A 58 7.87 40.38 -12.57
N ILE A 59 8.61 39.91 -11.56
CA ILE A 59 9.71 40.68 -10.93
C ILE A 59 10.78 41.01 -11.98
N ARG A 60 11.15 40.05 -12.84
CA ARG A 60 12.13 40.30 -13.90
C ARG A 60 11.63 41.35 -14.90
N VAL A 61 10.37 41.23 -15.32
CA VAL A 61 9.75 42.23 -16.22
C VAL A 61 9.70 43.60 -15.57
N PHE A 62 9.39 43.68 -14.27
CA PHE A 62 9.46 44.92 -13.49
C PHE A 62 10.86 45.52 -13.49
N ILE A 63 11.89 44.72 -13.20
CA ILE A 63 13.29 45.18 -13.20
C ILE A 63 13.69 45.74 -14.57
N ASN A 64 13.23 45.13 -15.66
CA ASN A 64 13.59 45.55 -17.02
C ASN A 64 12.77 46.75 -17.52
N SER A 65 11.49 46.84 -17.17
CA SER A 65 10.58 47.87 -17.70
C SER A 65 10.40 49.09 -16.77
N GLY A 66 10.65 48.93 -15.47
CA GLY A 66 10.34 49.92 -14.44
C GLY A 66 8.84 50.06 -14.12
N GLU A 67 7.94 49.31 -14.77
CA GLU A 67 6.50 49.48 -14.59
C GLU A 67 5.99 48.81 -13.30
N PHE A 68 5.58 49.62 -12.32
CA PHE A 68 5.14 49.18 -10.99
C PHE A 68 4.01 48.14 -10.99
N LYS A 69 3.17 48.10 -12.04
CA LYS A 69 2.09 47.12 -12.16
C LYS A 69 2.60 45.67 -12.06
N TYR A 70 3.75 45.36 -12.64
CA TYR A 70 4.32 44.01 -12.62
C TYR A 70 4.78 43.60 -11.21
N LEU A 71 5.21 44.55 -10.38
CA LEU A 71 5.54 44.31 -8.98
C LEU A 71 4.29 43.94 -8.17
N ILE A 72 3.18 44.66 -8.35
CA ILE A 72 1.88 44.32 -7.72
C ILE A 72 1.44 42.91 -8.12
N CYS A 73 1.55 42.58 -9.42
CA CYS A 73 1.20 41.25 -9.94
C CYS A 73 2.05 40.15 -9.32
N SER A 74 3.36 40.41 -9.17
CA SER A 74 4.27 39.49 -8.50
C SER A 74 3.81 39.20 -7.07
N PHE A 75 3.48 40.23 -6.27
CA PHE A 75 3.00 40.02 -4.91
C PHE A 75 1.66 39.30 -4.87
N TYR A 76 0.74 39.61 -5.80
CA TYR A 76 -0.54 38.93 -5.90
C TYR A 76 -0.37 37.42 -6.09
N PHE A 77 0.51 36.98 -7.00
CA PHE A 77 0.78 35.55 -7.22
C PHE A 77 1.69 34.92 -6.17
N LEU A 78 2.52 35.69 -5.48
CA LEU A 78 3.32 35.17 -4.36
C LEU A 78 2.47 34.96 -3.09
N SER A 79 1.33 35.65 -2.99
CA SER A 79 0.50 35.62 -1.78
C SER A 79 -0.10 34.25 -1.42
N PRO A 80 -0.58 33.39 -2.36
CA PRO A 80 -1.12 32.07 -1.98
C PRO A 80 -0.08 31.11 -1.38
N PRO A 81 1.14 30.95 -1.95
CA PRO A 81 2.20 30.16 -1.31
C PRO A 81 2.57 30.68 0.09
N LEU A 82 2.73 32.01 0.23
CA LEU A 82 3.03 32.63 1.53
C LEU A 82 1.91 32.42 2.55
N LEU A 83 0.67 32.56 2.12
CA LEU A 83 -0.51 32.33 2.95
C LEU A 83 -0.55 30.88 3.46
N GLY A 84 -0.27 29.89 2.61
CA GLY A 84 -0.21 28.49 3.01
C GLY A 84 0.82 28.21 4.10
N ILE A 85 2.01 28.80 3.99
CA ILE A 85 3.09 28.69 4.97
C ILE A 85 2.69 29.40 6.28
N LEU A 86 2.23 30.65 6.21
CA LEU A 86 1.85 31.44 7.37
C LEU A 86 0.69 30.78 8.14
N LEU A 87 -0.34 30.30 7.44
CA LEU A 87 -1.48 29.63 8.07
C LEU A 87 -1.04 28.37 8.83
N TYR A 88 -0.12 27.58 8.29
CA TYR A 88 0.40 26.40 8.99
C TYR A 88 1.17 26.78 10.27
N LEU A 89 2.00 27.83 10.21
CA LEU A 89 2.78 28.31 11.37
C LEU A 89 1.89 28.88 12.49
N PHE A 90 0.82 29.59 12.13
CA PHE A 90 -0.08 30.27 13.08
C PHE A 90 -1.38 29.52 13.40
N LEU A 91 -1.52 28.29 12.91
CA LEU A 91 -2.76 27.50 12.93
C LEU A 91 -3.46 27.43 14.30
N PRO A 92 -2.78 27.05 15.41
CA PRO A 92 -3.45 26.93 16.72
C PRO A 92 -3.95 28.27 17.25
N ARG A 93 -3.24 29.37 16.94
CA ARG A 93 -3.59 30.73 17.40
C ARG A 93 -4.80 31.27 16.65
N ILE A 94 -4.87 31.05 15.33
CA ILE A 94 -5.97 31.55 14.49
C ILE A 94 -7.26 30.83 14.86
N TYR A 95 -7.23 29.50 14.93
CA TYR A 95 -8.43 28.71 15.21
C TYR A 95 -8.94 28.94 16.64
N GLY A 96 -8.04 28.93 17.63
CA GLY A 96 -8.41 29.12 19.03
C GLY A 96 -9.01 30.50 19.35
N ARG A 97 -8.70 31.55 18.57
CA ARG A 97 -9.37 32.86 18.69
C ARG A 97 -10.78 32.85 18.13
N SER A 98 -11.05 32.04 17.10
CA SER A 98 -12.35 32.00 16.44
C SER A 98 -13.45 31.29 17.24
N THR A 99 -13.07 30.43 18.19
CA THR A 99 -14.00 29.58 18.95
C THR A 99 -14.40 30.15 20.31
N SER A 100 -13.82 31.28 20.75
CA SER A 100 -14.07 31.93 22.06
C SER A 100 -14.12 30.94 23.24
N SER A 101 -13.28 29.91 23.19
CA SER A 101 -13.37 28.74 24.07
C SER A 101 -12.49 28.89 25.32
N GLN A 102 -12.98 28.43 26.48
CA GLN A 102 -12.23 28.39 27.74
C GLN A 102 -11.58 27.02 27.94
N GLU A 103 -10.35 27.00 28.45
CA GLU A 103 -9.63 25.76 28.76
C GLU A 103 -10.18 25.14 30.06
N VAL A 104 -10.39 23.82 30.04
CA VAL A 104 -11.00 23.05 31.13
C VAL A 104 -10.14 21.79 31.34
N PRO A 105 -9.97 21.28 32.58
CA PRO A 105 -9.29 20.00 32.79
C PRO A 105 -10.00 18.85 32.05
N ALA A 106 -9.23 17.86 31.59
CA ALA A 106 -9.80 16.66 30.98
C ALA A 106 -10.59 15.85 32.03
N SER A 107 -11.81 15.44 31.67
CA SER A 107 -12.61 14.53 32.50
C SER A 107 -12.00 13.12 32.50
N GLU A 108 -12.32 12.33 33.53
CA GLU A 108 -11.92 10.92 33.60
C GLU A 108 -12.38 10.12 32.37
N SER A 109 -13.58 10.41 31.87
CA SER A 109 -14.10 9.80 30.64
C SER A 109 -13.24 10.07 29.41
N ILE A 110 -12.75 11.30 29.22
CA ILE A 110 -11.85 11.65 28.11
C ILE A 110 -10.49 10.97 28.26
N ILE A 111 -9.98 10.88 29.48
CA ILE A 111 -8.71 10.19 29.77
C ILE A 111 -8.83 8.70 29.45
N ALA A 112 -9.92 8.06 29.91
CA ALA A 112 -10.20 6.65 29.63
C ALA A 112 -10.37 6.39 28.13
N LEU A 113 -11.13 7.21 27.42
CA LEU A 113 -11.31 7.10 25.97
C LEU A 113 -10.01 7.36 25.20
N SER A 114 -9.17 8.28 25.67
CA SER A 114 -7.85 8.53 25.07
C SER A 114 -6.92 7.32 25.23
N GLY A 115 -6.94 6.67 26.39
CA GLY A 115 -6.22 5.42 26.64
C GLY A 115 -6.75 4.27 25.77
N LEU A 116 -8.08 4.13 25.68
CA LEU A 116 -8.74 3.11 24.85
C LEU A 116 -8.36 3.24 23.37
N LEU A 117 -8.27 4.48 22.86
CA LEU A 117 -7.88 4.76 21.47
C LEU A 117 -6.35 4.72 21.24
N GLY A 118 -5.55 4.51 22.29
CA GLY A 118 -4.09 4.45 22.20
C GLY A 118 -3.41 5.80 21.94
N LEU A 119 -4.01 6.91 22.39
CA LEU A 119 -3.40 8.24 22.24
C LEU A 119 -2.14 8.36 23.13
N GLU A 120 -1.00 8.72 22.53
CA GLU A 120 0.24 9.00 23.28
C GLU A 120 0.12 10.22 24.21
N THR A 121 -0.69 11.20 23.82
CA THR A 121 -0.87 12.46 24.55
C THR A 121 -2.34 12.84 24.62
N ILE A 122 -2.80 13.21 25.81
CA ILE A 122 -4.16 13.71 26.03
C ILE A 122 -4.29 15.09 25.39
N PRO A 123 -5.30 15.34 24.54
CA PRO A 123 -5.53 16.65 23.95
C PRO A 123 -5.89 17.70 24.99
N ARG A 124 -5.61 18.97 24.70
CA ARG A 124 -6.10 20.07 25.56
C ARG A 124 -7.60 20.19 25.40
N ILE A 125 -8.33 20.29 26.51
CA ILE A 125 -9.78 20.35 26.47
C ILE A 125 -10.23 21.78 26.59
N LYS A 126 -11.12 22.20 25.68
CA LYS A 126 -11.77 23.50 25.76
C LYS A 126 -13.27 23.34 25.71
N LYS A 127 -14.01 24.22 26.37
CA LYS A 127 -15.47 24.28 26.28
C LYS A 127 -15.88 25.55 25.55
N SER A 128 -16.83 25.42 24.63
CA SER A 128 -17.41 26.56 23.92
C SER A 128 -18.90 26.40 23.73
N SER A 129 -19.68 27.41 24.13
CA SER A 129 -21.13 27.46 23.88
C SER A 129 -21.48 27.85 22.44
N SER A 130 -20.51 28.34 21.66
CA SER A 130 -20.73 28.76 20.27
C SER A 130 -20.72 27.62 19.27
N ILE A 131 -20.27 26.42 19.67
CA ILE A 131 -20.16 25.25 18.81
C ILE A 131 -21.22 24.23 19.23
N GLY A 132 -22.03 23.80 18.27
CA GLY A 132 -23.15 22.88 18.51
C GLY A 132 -22.78 21.40 18.59
N SER A 133 -21.54 21.03 18.24
CA SER A 133 -21.01 19.65 18.29
C SER A 133 -19.54 19.72 18.72
N PRO A 134 -19.01 18.70 19.40
CA PRO A 134 -17.57 18.57 19.62
C PRO A 134 -16.77 18.70 18.31
N ALA A 135 -15.55 19.23 18.42
CA ALA A 135 -14.63 19.36 17.30
C ALA A 135 -13.17 19.30 17.76
N ALA A 136 -12.34 18.55 17.04
CA ALA A 136 -10.89 18.53 17.24
C ALA A 136 -10.12 19.42 16.25
N TYR A 137 -9.08 20.13 16.72
CA TYR A 137 -8.17 20.90 15.88
C TYR A 137 -6.75 20.92 16.44
N GLY A 138 -5.74 21.24 15.62
CA GLY A 138 -4.35 21.31 16.06
C GLY A 138 -3.38 21.21 14.89
N ARG A 139 -2.06 21.17 15.16
CA ARG A 139 -1.03 20.91 14.12
C ARG A 139 -0.63 19.44 14.04
N ASN A 140 -0.62 18.78 15.19
CA ASN A 140 -0.26 17.39 15.38
C ASN A 140 -0.97 16.88 16.66
N ALA A 141 -0.84 15.59 16.98
CA ALA A 141 -1.47 14.99 18.15
C ALA A 141 -1.07 15.65 19.48
N ARG A 142 0.19 16.10 19.62
CA ARG A 142 0.71 16.75 20.85
C ARG A 142 0.17 18.17 21.08
N ASP A 143 -0.06 18.89 19.99
CA ASP A 143 -0.63 20.25 19.96
C ASP A 143 -2.15 20.23 19.71
N SER A 144 -2.81 19.09 19.93
CA SER A 144 -4.23 18.93 19.65
C SER A 144 -5.11 19.54 20.74
N VAL A 145 -6.26 20.06 20.32
CA VAL A 145 -7.28 20.66 21.16
C VAL A 145 -8.61 20.03 20.82
N LEU A 146 -9.28 19.44 21.80
CA LEU A 146 -10.66 18.99 21.71
C LEU A 146 -11.56 20.07 22.28
N THR A 147 -12.44 20.62 21.45
CA THR A 147 -13.45 21.59 21.90
C THR A 147 -14.79 20.91 22.09
N LEU A 148 -15.30 20.94 23.32
CA LEU A 148 -16.60 20.42 23.69
C LEU A 148 -17.67 21.50 23.49
N GLY A 149 -18.68 21.16 22.68
CA GLY A 149 -19.89 21.94 22.51
C GLY A 149 -20.93 21.68 23.59
N ASP A 150 -22.16 22.14 23.36
CA ASP A 150 -23.32 21.74 24.15
C ASP A 150 -23.76 20.32 23.76
N MET A 151 -23.64 19.38 24.72
CA MET A 151 -24.02 17.98 24.54
C MET A 151 -25.11 17.53 25.53
N HIS A 152 -25.81 18.46 26.20
CA HIS A 152 -26.76 18.14 27.26
C HIS A 152 -27.97 17.30 26.80
N PHE A 153 -28.24 17.25 25.49
CA PHE A 153 -29.31 16.43 24.89
C PHE A 153 -28.88 14.97 24.60
N LEU A 154 -27.60 14.65 24.77
CA LEU A 154 -27.04 13.31 24.59
C LEU A 154 -26.93 12.60 25.95
N THR A 155 -27.17 11.29 25.97
CA THR A 155 -26.86 10.44 27.13
C THR A 155 -25.34 10.33 27.32
N GLU A 156 -24.88 9.90 28.49
CA GLU A 156 -23.44 9.76 28.75
C GLU A 156 -22.75 8.80 27.75
N GLU A 157 -23.38 7.67 27.43
CA GLU A 157 -22.89 6.74 26.40
C GLU A 157 -22.76 7.42 25.02
N GLU A 158 -23.75 8.23 24.64
CA GLU A 158 -23.76 8.97 23.38
C GLU A 158 -22.70 10.07 23.36
N GLN A 159 -22.49 10.77 24.48
CA GLN A 159 -21.42 11.76 24.63
C GLN A 159 -20.06 11.09 24.49
N ASN A 160 -19.84 9.97 25.18
CA ASN A 160 -18.60 9.21 25.10
C ASN A 160 -18.32 8.71 23.68
N ALA A 161 -19.35 8.25 22.94
CA ALA A 161 -19.18 7.83 21.56
C ALA A 161 -18.82 8.98 20.60
N VAL A 162 -19.41 10.17 20.79
CA VAL A 162 -19.08 11.36 19.98
C VAL A 162 -17.71 11.91 20.35
N ILE A 163 -17.32 11.89 21.63
CA ILE A 163 -15.97 12.24 22.05
C ILE A 163 -14.96 11.25 21.46
N ALA A 164 -15.25 9.95 21.50
CA ALA A 164 -14.40 8.92 20.90
C ALA A 164 -14.24 9.14 19.39
N HIS A 165 -15.30 9.56 18.68
CA HIS A 165 -15.24 9.96 17.27
C HIS A 165 -14.22 11.09 17.04
N GLU A 166 -14.32 12.18 17.80
CA GLU A 166 -13.39 13.31 17.69
C GLU A 166 -11.94 12.95 18.08
N LEU A 167 -11.78 12.14 19.14
CA LEU A 167 -10.46 11.64 19.55
C LEU A 167 -9.86 10.71 18.49
N SER A 168 -10.68 9.98 17.74
CA SER A 168 -10.20 9.14 16.65
C SER A 168 -9.55 9.96 15.52
N HIS A 169 -10.04 11.18 15.23
CA HIS A 169 -9.35 12.09 14.31
C HIS A 169 -7.95 12.47 14.82
N ILE A 170 -7.83 12.77 16.11
CA ILE A 170 -6.54 13.07 16.75
C ILE A 170 -5.58 11.88 16.62
N ASN A 171 -6.05 10.68 16.96
CA ASN A 171 -5.27 9.45 16.85
C ASN A 171 -4.83 9.19 15.42
N GLN A 172 -5.70 9.53 14.47
CA GLN A 172 -5.40 9.37 13.07
C GLN A 172 -4.39 10.40 12.52
N GLY A 173 -4.14 11.49 13.24
CA GLY A 173 -3.21 12.54 12.84
C GLY A 173 -3.67 13.31 11.59
N ASP A 174 -4.99 13.42 11.37
CA ASP A 174 -5.57 14.18 10.26
C ASP A 174 -5.92 15.63 10.65
N ILE A 175 -6.09 15.92 11.95
CA ILE A 175 -6.45 17.23 12.51
C ILE A 175 -5.57 18.39 12.01
N GLY A 176 -4.26 18.15 11.86
CA GLY A 176 -3.29 19.13 11.36
C GLY A 176 -3.57 19.55 9.94
N PHE A 177 -3.68 18.56 9.09
CA PHE A 177 -3.94 18.73 7.67
C PHE A 177 -5.33 19.35 7.44
N TYR A 178 -6.35 18.93 8.17
CA TYR A 178 -7.73 19.43 8.03
C TYR A 178 -7.91 20.86 8.48
N THR A 179 -7.35 21.22 9.63
CA THR A 179 -7.40 22.58 10.11
C THR A 179 -6.67 23.50 9.13
N TRP A 180 -5.49 23.07 8.64
CA TRP A 180 -4.71 23.83 7.67
C TRP A 180 -5.46 24.01 6.34
N LEU A 181 -5.94 22.92 5.74
CA LEU A 181 -6.63 22.96 4.46
C LEU A 181 -7.92 23.78 4.52
N THR A 182 -8.64 23.71 5.64
CA THR A 182 -9.85 24.52 5.87
C THR A 182 -9.54 26.00 5.94
N LEU A 183 -8.53 26.39 6.71
CA LEU A 183 -8.10 27.78 6.80
C LEU A 183 -7.52 28.28 5.47
N LEU A 184 -6.79 27.42 4.75
CA LEU A 184 -6.23 27.74 3.44
C LEU A 184 -7.32 28.05 2.43
N LEU A 185 -8.33 27.19 2.28
CA LEU A 185 -9.43 27.46 1.35
C LEU A 185 -10.21 28.73 1.72
N ARG A 186 -10.41 28.98 3.02
CA ARG A 186 -11.04 30.23 3.48
C ARG A 186 -10.18 31.44 3.12
N GLY A 187 -8.87 31.37 3.33
CA GLY A 187 -7.93 32.41 2.93
C GLY A 187 -7.90 32.64 1.42
N LEU A 188 -7.88 31.56 0.63
CA LEU A 188 -7.92 31.62 -0.83
C LEU A 188 -9.22 32.23 -1.34
N SER A 189 -10.34 32.06 -0.63
CA SER A 189 -11.61 32.71 -1.03
C SER A 189 -11.51 34.25 -1.00
N PHE A 190 -10.75 34.82 -0.05
CA PHE A 190 -10.47 36.25 -0.03
C PHE A 190 -9.49 36.66 -1.13
N TRP A 191 -8.47 35.84 -1.42
CA TRP A 191 -7.57 36.08 -2.55
C TRP A 191 -8.33 36.08 -3.89
N MET A 192 -9.28 35.17 -4.07
CA MET A 192 -10.15 35.07 -5.25
C MET A 192 -10.99 36.33 -5.49
N LEU A 193 -11.32 37.11 -4.46
CA LEU A 193 -12.11 38.34 -4.60
C LEU A 193 -11.42 39.37 -5.51
N LEU A 194 -10.08 39.41 -5.48
CA LEU A 194 -9.27 40.34 -6.29
C LEU A 194 -8.98 39.81 -7.70
N TYR A 195 -9.31 38.55 -7.98
CA TYR A 195 -9.00 37.90 -9.25
C TYR A 195 -9.65 38.56 -10.48
N PRO A 196 -10.94 38.93 -10.48
CA PRO A 196 -11.55 39.61 -11.63
C PRO A 196 -10.87 40.95 -11.97
N ALA A 197 -10.42 41.68 -10.95
CA ALA A 197 -9.66 42.92 -11.15
C ALA A 197 -8.30 42.62 -11.80
N ALA A 198 -7.58 41.61 -11.32
CA ALA A 198 -6.31 41.18 -11.91
C ALA A 198 -6.46 40.78 -13.39
N VAL A 199 -7.56 40.11 -13.75
CA VAL A 199 -7.89 39.75 -15.13
C VAL A 199 -8.25 40.98 -15.97
N TYR A 200 -9.14 41.85 -15.46
CA TYR A 200 -9.62 43.05 -16.17
C TYR A 200 -8.48 43.98 -16.58
N PHE A 201 -7.55 44.24 -15.65
CA PHE A 201 -6.39 45.11 -15.91
C PHE A 201 -5.26 44.44 -16.70
N ARG A 202 -5.46 43.18 -17.16
CA ARG A 202 -4.44 42.37 -17.86
C ARG A 202 -3.13 42.24 -17.08
N TYR A 203 -3.19 42.43 -15.77
CA TYR A 203 -2.08 42.29 -14.83
C TYR A 203 -1.52 40.86 -14.81
N THR A 204 -2.31 39.88 -15.25
CA THR A 204 -1.92 38.48 -15.30
C THR A 204 -1.15 38.07 -16.56
N ILE A 205 -0.95 38.97 -17.55
CA ILE A 205 -0.60 38.57 -18.93
C ILE A 205 0.65 39.31 -19.45
N PRO A 206 1.77 38.61 -19.68
CA PRO A 206 2.86 39.14 -20.49
C PRO A 206 2.44 39.23 -21.97
N PRO A 207 2.84 40.27 -22.73
CA PRO A 207 2.44 40.47 -24.12
C PRO A 207 2.73 39.29 -25.05
N LEU A 208 3.77 38.50 -24.74
CA LEU A 208 4.19 37.32 -25.50
C LEU A 208 3.17 36.16 -25.53
N PHE A 209 2.14 36.17 -24.67
CA PHE A 209 1.22 35.03 -24.48
C PHE A 209 -0.26 35.37 -24.71
N ALA A 210 -0.56 36.34 -25.59
CA ALA A 210 -1.92 36.84 -25.81
C ALA A 210 -2.97 35.76 -26.18
N ILE A 211 -2.59 34.70 -26.90
CA ILE A 211 -3.48 33.60 -27.32
C ILE A 211 -3.77 32.61 -26.16
N GLU A 212 -2.95 32.60 -25.11
CA GLU A 212 -3.07 31.68 -23.97
C GLU A 212 -3.85 32.26 -22.78
N THR A 213 -4.33 33.49 -22.93
CA THR A 213 -5.06 34.26 -21.91
C THR A 213 -6.36 33.60 -21.47
N SER A 214 -7.06 32.92 -22.38
CA SER A 214 -8.32 32.23 -22.09
C SER A 214 -8.14 31.07 -21.10
N GLY A 215 -7.07 30.29 -21.23
CA GLY A 215 -6.78 29.15 -20.36
C GLY A 215 -6.52 29.57 -18.91
N PHE A 216 -5.76 30.66 -18.71
CA PHE A 216 -5.44 31.15 -17.36
C PHE A 216 -6.64 31.74 -16.63
N VAL A 217 -7.58 32.37 -17.36
CA VAL A 217 -8.84 32.91 -16.81
C VAL A 217 -9.71 31.79 -16.23
N VAL A 218 -9.71 30.63 -16.87
CA VAL A 218 -10.48 29.45 -16.44
C VAL A 218 -9.74 28.67 -15.34
N PHE A 219 -8.41 28.62 -15.40
CA PHE A 219 -7.58 27.81 -14.49
C PHE A 219 -7.81 28.13 -13.00
N VAL A 220 -7.81 29.40 -12.61
CA VAL A 220 -7.88 29.79 -11.19
C VAL A 220 -9.24 29.46 -10.54
N PRO A 221 -10.40 29.76 -11.14
CA PRO A 221 -11.69 29.28 -10.64
C PRO A 221 -11.78 27.75 -10.57
N VAL A 222 -11.29 27.05 -11.61
CA VAL A 222 -11.28 25.58 -11.66
C VAL A 222 -10.43 25.00 -10.54
N LEU A 223 -9.26 25.57 -10.25
CA LEU A 223 -8.40 25.20 -9.11
C LEU A 223 -9.17 25.29 -7.79
N PHE A 224 -9.87 26.39 -7.57
CA PHE A 224 -10.58 26.62 -6.31
C PHE A 224 -11.72 25.60 -6.11
N VAL A 225 -12.52 25.36 -7.16
CA VAL A 225 -13.57 24.34 -7.15
C VAL A 225 -12.97 22.95 -6.94
N LEU A 226 -11.87 22.64 -7.61
CA LEU A 226 -11.16 21.37 -7.48
C LEU A 226 -10.72 21.12 -6.03
N LEU A 227 -10.00 22.06 -5.42
CA LEU A 227 -9.53 21.94 -4.03
C LEU A 227 -10.70 21.83 -3.04
N PHE A 228 -11.79 22.55 -3.27
CA PHE A 228 -13.00 22.46 -2.44
C PHE A 228 -13.66 21.08 -2.50
N LEU A 229 -13.80 20.51 -3.71
CA LEU A 229 -14.41 19.19 -3.89
C LEU A 229 -13.50 18.06 -3.40
N LEU A 230 -12.19 18.13 -3.65
CA LEU A 230 -11.21 17.19 -3.10
C LEU A 230 -11.21 17.20 -1.56
N LYS A 231 -11.24 18.40 -0.95
CA LYS A 231 -11.38 18.54 0.50
C LYS A 231 -12.66 17.85 0.99
N SER A 232 -13.79 18.13 0.35
CA SER A 232 -15.08 17.56 0.75
C SER A 232 -15.10 16.04 0.63
N SER A 233 -14.54 15.50 -0.47
CA SER A 233 -14.36 14.05 -0.66
C SER A 233 -13.51 13.41 0.43
N LEU A 234 -12.39 14.05 0.76
CA LEU A 234 -11.48 13.58 1.79
C LEU A 234 -12.13 13.59 3.18
N PHE A 235 -12.92 14.62 3.51
CA PHE A 235 -13.60 14.72 4.80
C PHE A 235 -14.60 13.57 4.96
N ARG A 236 -15.41 13.28 3.93
CA ARG A 236 -16.38 12.16 3.97
C ARG A 236 -15.75 10.82 4.34
N ILE A 237 -14.62 10.50 3.71
CA ILE A 237 -13.95 9.22 3.97
C ILE A 237 -13.40 9.17 5.39
N ARG A 238 -12.90 10.28 5.92
CA ARG A 238 -12.33 10.27 7.27
C ARG A 238 -13.34 10.35 8.39
N GLU A 239 -14.49 10.97 8.17
CA GLU A 239 -15.65 10.80 9.05
C GLU A 239 -16.07 9.31 9.11
N SER A 240 -16.05 8.63 7.95
CA SER A 240 -16.38 7.20 7.88
C SER A 240 -15.35 6.32 8.60
N ILE A 241 -14.06 6.67 8.51
CA ILE A 241 -12.99 5.97 9.24
C ILE A 241 -13.09 6.25 10.75
N ALA A 242 -13.41 7.49 11.15
CA ALA A 242 -13.65 7.83 12.55
C ALA A 242 -14.83 7.04 13.13
N ASP A 243 -15.95 6.94 12.40
CA ASP A 243 -17.09 6.07 12.76
C ASP A 243 -16.63 4.62 12.97
N ALA A 244 -15.79 4.10 12.08
CA ALA A 244 -15.28 2.75 12.14
C ALA A 244 -14.45 2.48 13.41
N TYR A 245 -13.62 3.44 13.84
CA TYR A 245 -12.85 3.32 15.08
C TYR A 245 -13.76 3.23 16.32
N VAL A 246 -14.83 4.02 16.34
CA VAL A 246 -15.81 3.98 17.44
C VAL A 246 -16.57 2.64 17.45
N VAL A 247 -16.94 2.11 16.28
CA VAL A 247 -17.58 0.80 16.14
C VAL A 247 -16.65 -0.33 16.57
N LEU A 248 -15.37 -0.27 16.22
CA LEU A 248 -14.35 -1.25 16.61
C LEU A 248 -14.24 -1.39 18.14
N HIS A 249 -14.42 -0.29 18.87
CA HIS A 249 -14.43 -0.26 20.33
C HIS A 249 -15.80 -0.47 20.97
N GLY A 250 -16.77 -1.03 20.23
CA GLY A 250 -18.08 -1.42 20.77
C GLY A 250 -19.07 -0.27 20.98
N MET A 251 -18.74 0.95 20.56
CA MET A 251 -19.58 2.15 20.77
C MET A 251 -20.47 2.50 19.56
N GLY A 252 -20.74 1.53 18.67
CA GLY A 252 -21.53 1.74 17.45
C GLY A 252 -22.98 2.15 17.71
N ASN A 253 -23.69 1.49 18.64
CA ASN A 253 -25.09 1.79 18.95
C ASN A 253 -25.26 3.19 19.57
N PRO A 254 -24.46 3.60 20.58
CA PRO A 254 -24.51 4.97 21.09
C PRO A 254 -24.18 6.02 20.02
N LEU A 255 -23.19 5.77 19.15
CA LEU A 255 -22.85 6.68 18.05
C LEU A 255 -24.03 6.86 17.09
N GLU A 256 -24.69 5.76 16.71
CA GLU A 256 -25.86 5.78 15.83
C GLU A 256 -26.97 6.70 16.38
N ARG A 257 -27.32 6.53 17.67
CA ARG A 257 -28.34 7.34 18.35
C ARG A 257 -27.95 8.81 18.43
N ALA A 258 -26.68 9.09 18.73
CA ALA A 258 -26.15 10.44 18.78
C ALA A 258 -26.26 11.14 17.41
N LEU A 259 -25.88 10.47 16.32
CA LEU A 259 -25.95 11.00 14.96
C LEU A 259 -27.37 11.35 14.53
N ILE A 260 -28.36 10.52 14.91
CA ILE A 260 -29.78 10.79 14.65
C ILE A 260 -30.23 12.06 15.38
N LYS A 261 -29.84 12.22 16.66
CA LYS A 261 -30.16 13.43 17.45
C LYS A 261 -29.51 14.68 16.86
N TYR A 262 -28.25 14.62 16.45
CA TYR A 262 -27.58 15.74 15.77
C TYR A 262 -28.26 16.12 14.45
N ALA A 263 -28.67 15.14 13.65
CA ALA A 263 -29.38 15.39 12.40
C ALA A 263 -30.76 16.04 12.63
N ALA A 264 -31.48 15.63 13.68
CA ALA A 264 -32.74 16.26 14.08
C ALA A 264 -32.51 17.72 14.51
N LEU A 265 -31.42 18.03 15.21
CA LEU A 265 -31.07 19.40 15.57
C LEU A 265 -30.69 20.25 14.34
N GLU A 266 -29.91 19.72 13.40
CA GLU A 266 -29.56 20.48 12.18
C GLU A 266 -30.76 20.82 11.30
N THR A 267 -31.69 19.88 11.13
CA THR A 267 -32.90 20.09 10.32
C THR A 267 -33.78 21.20 10.89
N SER A 268 -33.79 21.40 12.21
CA SER A 268 -34.49 22.53 12.84
C SER A 268 -33.82 23.89 12.58
N LYS A 269 -32.48 23.95 12.46
CA LYS A 269 -31.72 25.19 12.24
C LYS A 269 -31.70 25.67 10.79
N LYS A 270 -31.76 24.77 9.80
CA LYS A 270 -31.68 25.10 8.36
C LYS A 270 -32.96 25.74 7.75
N ARG A 271 -33.99 26.05 8.55
CA ARG A 271 -35.25 26.66 8.08
C ARG A 271 -35.17 28.16 7.75
N GLY A 272 -34.01 28.81 7.94
CA GLY A 272 -33.77 30.21 7.59
C GLY A 272 -32.60 30.37 6.62
N HIS A 273 -32.91 30.84 5.40
CA HIS A 273 -31.98 31.37 4.39
C HIS A 273 -30.77 30.51 3.97
N SER A 274 -30.92 29.74 2.88
CA SER A 274 -29.78 29.50 1.98
C SER A 274 -30.22 29.65 0.52
N LEU A 275 -29.67 30.68 -0.13
CA LEU A 275 -29.69 30.86 -1.58
C LEU A 275 -28.83 29.74 -2.20
N SER A 276 -29.45 28.59 -2.48
CA SER A 276 -28.81 27.47 -3.14
C SER A 276 -28.76 27.72 -4.66
N LEU A 277 -27.72 28.40 -5.12
CA LEU A 277 -27.42 28.62 -6.55
C LEU A 277 -27.00 27.35 -7.31
N TYR A 278 -26.97 26.19 -6.63
CA TYR A 278 -26.53 24.91 -7.17
C TYR A 278 -27.60 23.83 -6.91
N GLY A 279 -27.98 23.08 -7.94
CA GLY A 279 -29.07 22.10 -7.90
C GLY A 279 -28.84 20.91 -6.96
N ALA A 280 -29.89 20.11 -6.75
CA ALA A 280 -29.91 18.99 -5.80
C ALA A 280 -28.80 17.94 -6.00
N THR A 281 -28.32 17.72 -7.24
CA THR A 281 -27.22 16.79 -7.56
C THR A 281 -25.84 17.28 -7.14
N THR A 282 -25.55 18.57 -7.24
CA THR A 282 -24.27 19.17 -6.81
C THR A 282 -24.10 19.23 -5.29
N SER A 283 -25.21 19.15 -4.54
CA SER A 283 -25.18 19.16 -3.07
C SER A 283 -24.44 17.96 -2.46
N ARG A 284 -24.43 16.80 -3.14
CA ARG A 284 -23.78 15.58 -2.63
C ARG A 284 -22.26 15.64 -2.69
N LEU A 285 -21.71 16.24 -3.75
CA LEU A 285 -20.25 16.35 -3.91
C LEU A 285 -19.63 17.42 -3.02
N ALA A 286 -20.39 18.49 -2.74
CA ALA A 286 -19.99 19.60 -1.88
C ALA A 286 -20.19 19.33 -0.37
N ALA A 287 -20.89 18.25 0.00
CA ALA A 287 -21.11 17.89 1.40
C ALA A 287 -19.79 17.44 2.06
N SER A 288 -19.45 18.06 3.21
CA SER A 288 -18.30 17.68 4.02
C SER A 288 -18.50 16.36 4.77
N HIS A 289 -19.76 15.97 5.04
CA HIS A 289 -20.09 14.73 5.72
C HIS A 289 -20.72 13.71 4.75
N PRO A 290 -20.52 12.41 4.96
CA PRO A 290 -21.24 11.39 4.22
C PRO A 290 -22.75 11.51 4.49
N PRO A 291 -23.61 11.08 3.57
CA PRO A 291 -25.05 11.03 3.82
C PRO A 291 -25.35 10.22 5.09
N LEU A 292 -26.18 10.77 5.99
CA LEU A 292 -26.48 10.15 7.28
C LEU A 292 -26.90 8.68 7.13
N LEU A 293 -27.84 8.39 6.22
CA LEU A 293 -28.30 7.01 5.97
C LEU A 293 -27.16 6.06 5.62
N ARG A 294 -26.16 6.53 4.86
CA ARG A 294 -24.98 5.73 4.53
C ARG A 294 -24.11 5.48 5.77
N ARG A 295 -23.91 6.48 6.63
CA ARG A 295 -23.20 6.31 7.91
C ARG A 295 -23.89 5.29 8.80
N LEU A 296 -25.20 5.44 9.01
CA LEU A 296 -25.99 4.52 9.84
C LEU A 296 -25.96 3.09 9.28
N HIS A 297 -26.12 2.92 7.97
CA HIS A 297 -26.02 1.62 7.33
C HIS A 297 -24.64 0.98 7.54
N ASN A 298 -23.56 1.74 7.30
CA ASN A 298 -22.21 1.22 7.48
C ASN A 298 -21.90 0.88 8.95
N ILE A 299 -22.43 1.63 9.92
CA ILE A 299 -22.30 1.33 11.36
C ILE A 299 -23.00 0.01 11.69
N ARG A 300 -24.25 -0.16 11.23
CA ARG A 300 -25.06 -1.36 11.49
C ARG A 300 -24.49 -2.63 10.86
N GLU A 301 -24.12 -2.54 9.58
CA GLU A 301 -23.53 -3.67 8.84
C GLU A 301 -22.05 -3.88 9.15
N ARG A 302 -21.45 -3.01 9.97
CA ARG A 302 -19.99 -2.94 10.20
C ARG A 302 -19.22 -2.95 8.88
N ALA A 303 -19.77 -2.29 7.85
CA ALA A 303 -19.24 -2.31 6.49
C ALA A 303 -17.79 -1.81 6.43
N TYR A 304 -17.37 -1.00 7.39
CA TYR A 304 -16.00 -0.50 7.52
C TYR A 304 -14.96 -1.55 7.91
N LEU A 305 -15.38 -2.66 8.53
CA LEU A 305 -14.52 -3.80 8.84
C LEU A 305 -14.35 -4.73 7.64
N ILE A 306 -15.24 -4.61 6.65
CA ILE A 306 -15.18 -5.33 5.39
C ILE A 306 -14.43 -4.45 4.41
N GLU A 307 -13.11 -4.55 4.38
CA GLU A 307 -12.34 -3.89 3.32
C GLU A 307 -12.81 -4.44 1.97
N PRO A 308 -13.31 -3.57 1.08
CA PRO A 308 -13.74 -4.01 -0.23
C PRO A 308 -12.53 -4.61 -0.96
N ARG A 309 -12.73 -5.78 -1.59
CA ARG A 309 -11.74 -6.40 -2.49
C ARG A 309 -11.48 -5.57 -3.76
N THR A 310 -12.22 -4.49 -3.95
CA THR A 310 -12.07 -3.64 -5.12
C THR A 310 -10.80 -2.81 -5.00
N ASN A 311 -10.22 -2.47 -6.15
CA ASN A 311 -9.21 -1.41 -6.26
C ASN A 311 -9.82 -0.04 -5.82
N LEU A 312 -9.18 1.07 -6.17
CA LEU A 312 -9.63 2.44 -5.95
C LEU A 312 -11.14 2.63 -6.16
N SER A 313 -11.82 3.46 -5.37
CA SER A 313 -13.15 3.91 -5.79
C SER A 313 -13.08 4.72 -7.08
N ALA A 314 -14.15 4.67 -7.86
CA ALA A 314 -14.33 5.49 -9.06
C ALA A 314 -14.12 6.99 -8.77
N GLU A 315 -14.46 7.43 -7.55
CA GLU A 315 -14.24 8.81 -7.10
C GLU A 315 -12.75 9.14 -6.97
N VAL A 316 -11.93 8.26 -6.37
CA VAL A 316 -10.48 8.49 -6.32
C VAL A 316 -9.89 8.46 -7.72
N ALA A 317 -10.30 7.51 -8.57
CA ALA A 317 -9.82 7.43 -9.95
C ALA A 317 -10.10 8.71 -10.76
N LEU A 318 -11.29 9.30 -10.58
CA LEU A 318 -11.65 10.60 -11.12
C LEU A 318 -10.71 11.70 -10.61
N TRP A 319 -10.51 11.78 -9.29
CA TRP A 319 -9.62 12.78 -8.69
C TRP A 319 -8.17 12.63 -9.12
N THR A 320 -7.68 11.40 -9.25
CA THR A 320 -6.34 11.11 -9.77
C THR A 320 -6.18 11.68 -11.17
N GLY A 321 -7.14 11.45 -12.07
CA GLY A 321 -7.08 11.98 -13.44
C GLY A 321 -7.07 13.52 -13.48
N ILE A 322 -7.96 14.15 -12.71
CA ILE A 322 -8.03 15.62 -12.64
C ILE A 322 -6.74 16.21 -12.06
N ALA A 323 -6.27 15.70 -10.93
CA ALA A 323 -5.05 16.18 -10.27
C ALA A 323 -3.79 15.96 -11.12
N ALA A 324 -3.72 14.83 -11.84
CA ALA A 324 -2.63 14.51 -12.75
C ALA A 324 -2.55 15.51 -13.92
N ALA A 325 -3.68 15.78 -14.58
CA ALA A 325 -3.75 16.81 -15.63
C ALA A 325 -3.43 18.21 -15.10
N PHE A 326 -3.89 18.52 -13.90
CA PHE A 326 -3.63 19.81 -13.25
C PHE A 326 -2.15 20.01 -12.92
N LEU A 327 -1.50 19.00 -12.33
CA LEU A 327 -0.05 19.01 -12.07
C LEU A 327 0.72 19.21 -13.38
N PHE A 328 0.39 18.44 -14.41
CA PHE A 328 1.02 18.53 -15.71
C PHE A 328 0.87 19.93 -16.32
N HIS A 329 -0.30 20.56 -16.18
CA HIS A 329 -0.53 21.97 -16.55
C HIS A 329 0.34 22.95 -15.78
N CYS A 330 0.32 22.87 -14.45
CA CYS A 330 1.13 23.73 -13.61
C CYS A 330 2.60 23.62 -13.92
N MET A 331 3.13 22.39 -14.03
CA MET A 331 4.53 22.16 -14.31
C MET A 331 4.89 22.69 -15.70
N ALA A 332 4.16 22.30 -16.75
CA ALA A 332 4.47 22.73 -18.13
C ALA A 332 4.53 24.26 -18.24
N ARG A 333 3.55 24.94 -17.66
CA ARG A 333 3.51 26.41 -17.62
C ARG A 333 4.64 27.01 -16.78
N SER A 334 4.96 26.41 -15.65
CA SER A 334 6.08 26.85 -14.80
C SER A 334 7.39 26.80 -15.57
N PHE A 335 7.66 25.72 -16.32
CA PHE A 335 8.82 25.61 -17.19
C PHE A 335 8.85 26.73 -18.22
N ILE A 336 7.74 26.99 -18.92
CA ILE A 336 7.64 28.08 -19.90
C ILE A 336 8.02 29.43 -19.27
N TYR A 337 7.47 29.77 -18.09
CA TYR A 337 7.81 31.01 -17.40
C TYR A 337 9.28 31.10 -16.98
N VAL A 338 9.85 29.98 -16.53
CA VAL A 338 11.25 29.93 -16.15
C VAL A 338 12.16 30.12 -17.38
N ILE A 339 11.85 29.47 -18.50
CA ILE A 339 12.61 29.58 -19.75
C ILE A 339 12.53 31.01 -20.31
N ALA A 340 11.33 31.59 -20.38
CA ALA A 340 11.14 32.99 -20.73
C ALA A 340 11.88 33.94 -19.76
N GLY A 341 12.06 33.51 -18.51
CA GLY A 341 12.85 34.17 -17.47
C GLY A 341 14.38 34.08 -17.62
N PHE A 342 14.92 33.24 -18.50
CA PHE A 342 16.37 33.11 -18.73
C PHE A 342 16.86 33.75 -20.05
N GLY A 343 15.98 34.02 -21.02
CA GLY A 343 16.35 34.57 -22.34
C GLY A 343 16.83 33.49 -23.33
N ASP A 344 17.22 33.89 -24.55
CA ASP A 344 17.46 33.02 -25.73
C ASP A 344 18.69 32.09 -25.66
N SER A 345 19.32 31.91 -24.50
CA SER A 345 20.64 31.29 -24.37
C SER A 345 20.66 29.76 -24.28
N LEU A 346 19.50 29.09 -24.36
CA LEU A 346 19.40 27.63 -24.29
C LEU A 346 18.96 27.03 -25.63
N PRO A 347 19.62 25.96 -26.14
CA PRO A 347 19.16 25.23 -27.31
C PRO A 347 17.72 24.73 -27.09
N SER A 348 16.81 25.11 -27.98
CA SER A 348 15.36 24.84 -27.88
C SER A 348 15.06 23.34 -27.73
N ASP A 349 15.83 22.50 -28.42
CA ASP A 349 15.50 21.09 -28.60
C ASP A 349 15.80 20.29 -27.33
N THR A 350 17.01 20.43 -26.78
CA THR A 350 17.41 19.75 -25.53
C THR A 350 16.53 20.16 -24.36
N LEU A 351 16.14 21.43 -24.29
CA LEU A 351 15.30 21.95 -23.22
C LEU A 351 13.88 21.43 -23.31
N SER A 352 13.30 21.41 -24.51
CA SER A 352 11.99 20.81 -24.78
C SER A 352 11.97 19.36 -24.33
N GLU A 353 12.97 18.56 -24.69
CA GLU A 353 13.07 17.15 -24.29
C GLU A 353 13.13 16.96 -22.77
N ILE A 354 13.97 17.72 -22.05
CA ILE A 354 14.09 17.62 -20.59
C ILE A 354 12.75 17.97 -19.92
N VAL A 355 12.09 19.02 -20.40
CA VAL A 355 10.76 19.42 -19.91
C VAL A 355 9.77 18.27 -20.10
N TRP A 356 9.73 17.68 -21.29
CA TRP A 356 8.83 16.57 -21.60
C TRP A 356 9.05 15.34 -20.73
N VAL A 357 10.31 14.95 -20.51
CA VAL A 357 10.65 13.81 -19.64
C VAL A 357 10.22 14.08 -18.20
N VAL A 358 10.49 15.27 -17.66
CA VAL A 358 10.07 15.62 -16.30
C VAL A 358 8.55 15.60 -16.18
N LEU A 359 7.83 16.19 -17.13
CA LEU A 359 6.36 16.20 -17.13
C LEU A 359 5.77 14.79 -17.21
N PHE A 360 6.34 13.93 -18.06
CA PHE A 360 5.95 12.53 -18.17
C PHE A 360 6.17 11.79 -16.85
N LEU A 361 7.37 11.90 -16.25
CA LEU A 361 7.70 11.24 -14.99
C LEU A 361 6.85 11.74 -13.82
N SER A 362 6.55 13.03 -13.76
CA SER A 362 5.64 13.60 -12.75
C SER A 362 4.23 13.03 -12.90
N LEU A 363 3.72 12.88 -14.12
CA LEU A 363 2.40 12.30 -14.38
C LEU A 363 2.36 10.81 -14.02
N VAL A 364 3.39 10.08 -14.46
CA VAL A 364 3.61 8.66 -14.15
C VAL A 364 3.64 8.44 -12.64
N ASN A 365 4.32 9.29 -11.88
CA ASN A 365 4.42 9.15 -10.43
C ASN A 365 3.11 9.43 -9.71
N VAL A 366 2.30 10.41 -10.14
CA VAL A 366 1.00 10.70 -9.49
C VAL A 366 0.00 9.59 -9.75
N VAL A 367 -0.10 9.16 -11.01
CA VAL A 367 -0.99 8.04 -11.39
C VAL A 367 -0.48 6.77 -10.75
N GLY A 368 0.81 6.46 -10.94
CA GLY A 368 1.48 5.32 -10.35
C GLY A 368 1.25 5.25 -8.84
N ALA A 369 1.62 6.27 -8.07
CA ALA A 369 1.41 6.30 -6.63
C ALA A 369 -0.06 6.04 -6.25
N SER A 370 -1.01 6.69 -6.92
CA SER A 370 -2.45 6.48 -6.65
C SER A 370 -2.86 5.01 -6.82
N TYR A 371 -2.26 4.29 -7.77
CA TYR A 371 -2.55 2.86 -7.94
C TYR A 371 -1.59 1.94 -7.15
N VAL A 372 -0.38 2.39 -6.76
CA VAL A 372 0.66 1.66 -5.97
C VAL A 372 0.28 1.53 -4.50
N PHE A 373 -0.31 2.57 -3.91
CA PHE A 373 -0.61 2.58 -2.46
C PHE A 373 -1.51 1.42 -1.94
N PRO A 374 -2.40 0.73 -2.71
CA PRO A 374 -3.13 -0.44 -2.21
C PRO A 374 -2.27 -1.70 -2.24
N ALA A 375 -1.27 -1.76 -3.13
CA ALA A 375 -0.33 -2.87 -3.19
C ALA A 375 0.57 -2.94 -1.95
N SER A 376 1.08 -1.79 -1.51
CA SER A 376 2.06 -1.73 -0.41
C SER A 376 1.46 -2.05 0.96
N LYS A 377 0.15 -1.86 1.15
CA LYS A 377 -0.56 -2.25 2.38
C LYS A 377 -0.99 -3.72 2.42
N ALA A 378 -0.49 -4.55 1.49
CA ALA A 378 -0.97 -5.91 1.25
C ALA A 378 -2.49 -5.98 1.02
N SER A 379 -3.11 -4.86 0.57
CA SER A 379 -4.55 -4.76 0.41
C SER A 379 -5.04 -5.29 -0.93
N ALA A 380 -4.14 -5.31 -1.92
CA ALA A 380 -4.28 -6.05 -3.16
C ALA A 380 -3.02 -6.91 -3.36
N LEU A 381 -3.21 -8.20 -3.62
CA LEU A 381 -2.16 -9.09 -4.10
C LEU A 381 -2.17 -9.07 -5.62
N PHE A 382 -1.01 -9.31 -6.24
CA PHE A 382 -0.98 -9.40 -7.70
C PHE A 382 -1.90 -10.49 -8.25
N LEU A 383 -2.08 -11.58 -7.50
CA LEU A 383 -3.04 -12.65 -7.81
C LEU A 383 -4.48 -12.13 -7.97
N ASP A 384 -4.84 -11.00 -7.34
CA ASP A 384 -6.16 -10.40 -7.53
C ASP A 384 -6.38 -9.93 -8.98
N LEU A 385 -5.32 -9.72 -9.79
CA LEU A 385 -5.47 -9.47 -11.24
C LEU A 385 -6.00 -10.67 -12.02
N GLY A 386 -5.99 -11.88 -11.48
CA GLY A 386 -6.69 -13.02 -12.09
C GLY A 386 -8.21 -12.92 -11.91
N ARG A 387 -8.67 -12.15 -10.92
CA ARG A 387 -10.06 -12.16 -10.49
C ARG A 387 -10.86 -11.01 -11.13
N MET A 388 -11.97 -11.35 -11.78
CA MET A 388 -12.81 -10.37 -12.50
C MET A 388 -13.40 -9.30 -11.58
N ASP A 389 -13.67 -9.61 -10.31
CA ASP A 389 -14.15 -8.67 -9.28
C ASP A 389 -13.12 -7.59 -8.93
N PHE A 390 -11.83 -7.82 -9.20
CA PHE A 390 -10.77 -6.83 -9.08
C PHE A 390 -10.44 -6.15 -10.41
N VAL A 391 -10.29 -6.94 -11.49
CA VAL A 391 -9.89 -6.44 -12.83
C VAL A 391 -10.95 -5.51 -13.42
N ALA A 392 -12.24 -5.85 -13.35
CA ALA A 392 -13.27 -5.02 -13.95
C ALA A 392 -13.34 -3.62 -13.29
N PRO A 393 -13.34 -3.49 -11.95
CA PRO A 393 -13.17 -2.19 -11.30
C PRO A 393 -11.87 -1.49 -11.67
N LEU A 394 -10.74 -2.20 -11.74
CA LEU A 394 -9.46 -1.62 -12.12
C LEU A 394 -9.48 -1.00 -13.52
N VAL A 395 -9.96 -1.73 -14.52
CA VAL A 395 -10.07 -1.26 -15.92
C VAL A 395 -11.05 -0.09 -16.00
N ARG A 396 -12.20 -0.19 -15.32
CA ARG A 396 -13.18 0.92 -15.22
C ARG A 396 -12.53 2.17 -14.63
N ASN A 397 -11.79 2.03 -13.53
CA ASN A 397 -11.14 3.15 -12.85
C ASN A 397 -10.03 3.76 -13.71
N MET A 398 -9.24 2.93 -14.41
CA MET A 398 -8.25 3.40 -15.38
C MET A 398 -8.91 4.24 -16.47
N ALA A 399 -10.04 3.78 -17.03
CA ALA A 399 -10.80 4.52 -18.02
C ALA A 399 -11.33 5.85 -17.46
N ILE A 400 -11.81 5.87 -16.21
CA ILE A 400 -12.25 7.10 -15.53
C ILE A 400 -11.08 8.07 -15.34
N THR A 401 -9.92 7.59 -14.85
CA THR A 401 -8.71 8.40 -14.68
C THR A 401 -8.27 9.01 -16.00
N LEU A 402 -8.21 8.20 -17.07
CA LEU A 402 -7.82 8.66 -18.39
C LEU A 402 -8.80 9.70 -18.96
N ALA A 403 -10.10 9.40 -18.93
CA ALA A 403 -11.13 10.31 -19.42
C ALA A 403 -11.11 11.65 -18.67
N ALA A 404 -10.98 11.60 -17.34
CA ALA A 404 -10.90 12.79 -16.50
C ALA A 404 -9.65 13.63 -16.80
N ALA A 405 -8.49 12.98 -16.98
CA ALA A 405 -7.24 13.64 -17.30
C ALA A 405 -7.27 14.31 -18.67
N VAL A 406 -7.81 13.62 -19.69
CA VAL A 406 -7.97 14.15 -21.05
C VAL A 406 -8.93 15.33 -21.07
N ALA A 407 -10.12 15.18 -20.48
CA ALA A 407 -11.12 16.24 -20.44
C ALA A 407 -10.58 17.49 -19.72
N THR A 408 -9.97 17.31 -18.54
CA THR A 408 -9.37 18.41 -17.76
C THR A 408 -8.21 19.05 -18.53
N GLY A 409 -7.31 18.25 -19.08
CA GLY A 409 -6.18 18.72 -19.88
C GLY A 409 -6.61 19.53 -21.10
N TYR A 410 -7.69 19.11 -21.77
CA TYR A 410 -8.26 19.83 -22.88
C TYR A 410 -8.86 21.16 -22.44
N VAL A 411 -9.67 21.18 -21.37
CA VAL A 411 -10.27 22.41 -20.84
C VAL A 411 -9.21 23.43 -20.42
N LEU A 412 -8.10 22.98 -19.82
CA LEU A 412 -7.03 23.87 -19.36
C LEU A 412 -6.14 24.40 -20.48
N SER A 413 -5.99 23.68 -21.59
CA SER A 413 -5.04 24.01 -22.66
C SER A 413 -5.68 24.44 -23.97
N LEU A 414 -6.93 24.03 -24.22
CA LEU A 414 -7.62 24.10 -25.52
C LEU A 414 -6.79 23.49 -26.67
N SER A 415 -5.88 22.56 -26.38
CA SER A 415 -4.93 21.99 -27.34
C SER A 415 -4.97 20.47 -27.34
N THR A 416 -5.21 19.88 -28.52
CA THR A 416 -5.20 18.42 -28.71
C THR A 416 -3.79 17.84 -28.56
N GLN A 417 -2.76 18.55 -29.04
CA GLN A 417 -1.36 18.15 -28.87
C GLN A 417 -0.95 18.10 -27.40
N TYR A 418 -1.45 19.05 -26.60
CA TYR A 418 -1.23 19.04 -25.16
C TYR A 418 -1.89 17.82 -24.49
N THR A 419 -3.12 17.49 -24.90
CA THR A 419 -3.85 16.34 -24.35
C THR A 419 -3.24 15.00 -24.73
N SER A 420 -2.65 14.85 -25.92
CA SER A 420 -2.01 13.59 -26.31
C SER A 420 -0.86 13.20 -25.38
N SER A 421 -0.12 14.19 -24.86
CA SER A 421 0.96 13.91 -23.91
C SER A 421 0.46 13.55 -22.52
N ILE A 422 -0.72 14.05 -22.13
CA ILE A 422 -1.39 13.62 -20.89
C ILE A 422 -1.81 12.15 -21.02
N VAL A 423 -2.38 11.77 -22.18
CA VAL A 423 -2.75 10.37 -22.44
C VAL A 423 -1.55 9.46 -22.27
N SER A 424 -0.42 9.78 -22.90
CA SER A 424 0.77 8.91 -22.85
C SER A 424 1.32 8.78 -21.42
N GLY A 425 1.38 9.86 -20.63
CA GLY A 425 1.86 9.77 -19.25
C GLY A 425 0.87 9.13 -18.28
N VAL A 426 -0.45 9.23 -18.49
CA VAL A 426 -1.45 8.51 -17.67
C VAL A 426 -1.37 7.02 -17.93
N VAL A 427 -1.37 6.60 -19.20
CA VAL A 427 -1.27 5.18 -19.56
C VAL A 427 0.10 4.63 -19.15
N GLY A 428 1.18 5.39 -19.37
CA GLY A 428 2.52 5.05 -18.89
C GLY A 428 2.54 4.87 -17.36
N GLY A 429 1.93 5.78 -16.62
CA GLY A 429 1.82 5.72 -15.16
C GLY A 429 1.12 4.45 -14.66
N PHE A 430 0.03 4.08 -15.34
CA PHE A 430 -0.67 2.84 -15.06
C PHE A 430 0.21 1.61 -15.34
N LEU A 431 0.86 1.54 -16.50
CA LEU A 431 1.73 0.40 -16.82
C LEU A 431 2.92 0.27 -15.89
N PHE A 432 3.56 1.39 -15.54
CA PHE A 432 4.63 1.39 -14.53
C PHE A 432 4.12 0.93 -13.18
N TRP A 433 2.89 1.27 -12.80
CA TRP A 433 2.26 0.68 -11.63
C TRP A 433 2.09 -0.82 -11.77
N VAL A 434 1.50 -1.34 -12.86
CA VAL A 434 1.30 -2.79 -12.99
C VAL A 434 2.64 -3.52 -12.98
N LEU A 435 3.68 -2.96 -13.61
CA LEU A 435 5.04 -3.52 -13.59
C LEU A 435 5.66 -3.50 -12.19
N GLY A 436 5.56 -2.37 -11.48
CA GLY A 436 6.00 -2.26 -10.09
C GLY A 436 5.23 -3.19 -9.16
N PHE A 437 3.94 -3.34 -9.39
CA PHE A 437 3.04 -4.24 -8.67
C PHE A 437 3.38 -5.72 -8.93
N ALA A 438 3.65 -6.07 -10.17
CA ALA A 438 4.08 -7.42 -10.57
C ALA A 438 5.46 -7.77 -9.98
N GLY A 439 6.34 -6.77 -9.88
CA GLY A 439 7.69 -6.93 -9.34
C GLY A 439 7.76 -6.95 -7.81
N ALA A 440 6.72 -6.48 -7.11
CA ALA A 440 6.78 -6.25 -5.66
C ALA A 440 6.08 -7.36 -4.86
N ARG A 441 6.78 -7.89 -3.86
CA ARG A 441 6.24 -8.89 -2.93
C ARG A 441 5.87 -8.32 -1.57
N ARG A 442 4.96 -9.03 -0.90
CA ARG A 442 4.61 -8.83 0.51
C ARG A 442 5.83 -8.82 1.45
N THR A 443 6.79 -9.71 1.23
CA THR A 443 8.05 -9.77 1.99
C THR A 443 9.05 -8.67 1.63
N ASP A 444 8.94 -8.08 0.45
CA ASP A 444 9.86 -7.02 0.00
C ASP A 444 9.43 -5.66 0.58
N PHE A 445 8.14 -5.49 0.93
CA PHE A 445 7.62 -4.30 1.62
C PHE A 445 8.09 -4.16 3.08
N SER A 446 8.42 -5.27 3.75
CA SER A 446 8.86 -5.21 5.16
C SER A 446 10.26 -4.58 5.33
N HIS A 447 11.04 -4.45 4.24
CA HIS A 447 12.41 -3.93 4.27
C HIS A 447 12.65 -2.64 3.45
N GLY A 448 11.58 -1.91 3.11
CA GLY A 448 11.65 -0.53 2.65
C GLY A 448 10.93 -0.30 1.31
N ASP A 449 9.94 0.57 1.35
CA ASP A 449 9.08 0.94 0.21
C ASP A 449 9.80 1.69 -0.92
N SER A 450 11.10 2.00 -0.78
CA SER A 450 11.89 2.79 -1.72
C SER A 450 12.09 2.08 -3.07
N TYR A 451 12.09 0.74 -3.10
CA TYR A 451 12.24 -0.02 -4.34
C TYR A 451 11.06 0.17 -5.30
N LEU A 452 9.83 0.31 -4.80
CA LEU A 452 8.64 0.56 -5.62
C LEU A 452 8.69 1.90 -6.37
N VAL A 453 9.32 2.91 -5.77
CA VAL A 453 9.42 4.26 -6.37
C VAL A 453 10.61 4.34 -7.31
N LEU A 454 11.74 3.72 -6.94
CA LEU A 454 12.96 3.77 -7.74
C LEU A 454 12.97 2.77 -8.89
N ALA A 455 12.29 1.62 -8.81
CA ALA A 455 12.29 0.63 -9.87
C ALA A 455 11.67 1.17 -11.18
N PRO A 456 10.51 1.86 -11.18
CA PRO A 456 9.97 2.49 -12.39
C PRO A 456 10.90 3.55 -12.97
N ILE A 457 11.52 4.40 -12.13
CA ILE A 457 12.47 5.42 -12.58
C ILE A 457 13.71 4.77 -13.18
N THR A 458 14.24 3.74 -12.53
CA THR A 458 15.42 3.00 -12.98
C THR A 458 15.13 2.25 -14.27
N GLN A 459 13.98 1.57 -14.37
CA GLN A 459 13.53 0.92 -15.59
C GLN A 459 13.30 1.93 -16.72
N ALA A 460 12.63 3.05 -16.44
CA ALA A 460 12.44 4.11 -17.42
C ALA A 460 13.78 4.64 -17.94
N LEU A 461 14.75 4.91 -17.08
CA LEU A 461 16.09 5.36 -17.48
C LEU A 461 16.84 4.27 -18.27
N ILE A 462 16.76 3.01 -17.84
CA ILE A 462 17.40 1.86 -18.51
C ILE A 462 16.79 1.60 -19.89
N PHE A 463 15.49 1.76 -20.08
CA PHE A 463 14.82 1.48 -21.36
C PHE A 463 14.79 2.70 -22.29
N TRP A 464 14.62 3.91 -21.74
CA TRP A 464 14.50 5.14 -22.52
C TRP A 464 15.78 5.48 -23.27
N VAL A 465 16.94 5.42 -22.60
CA VAL A 465 18.22 5.81 -23.20
C VAL A 465 18.59 4.91 -24.40
N PRO A 466 18.52 3.57 -24.29
CA PRO A 466 18.74 2.69 -25.44
C PRO A 466 17.68 2.83 -26.53
N LEU A 467 16.38 2.97 -26.19
CA LEU A 467 15.32 3.09 -27.19
C LEU A 467 15.49 4.38 -28.00
N LYS A 468 15.80 5.50 -27.35
CA LYS A 468 16.13 6.76 -28.01
C LYS A 468 17.34 6.59 -28.92
N LYS A 469 18.38 5.89 -28.47
CA LYS A 469 19.57 5.63 -29.28
C LYS A 469 19.24 4.83 -30.53
N VAL A 470 18.41 3.80 -30.43
CA VAL A 470 17.93 3.02 -31.59
C VAL A 470 17.15 3.88 -32.57
N TYR A 471 16.21 4.70 -32.11
CA TYR A 471 15.47 5.63 -32.97
C TYR A 471 16.38 6.66 -33.65
N SER A 472 17.35 7.22 -32.91
CA SER A 472 18.33 8.15 -33.47
C SER A 472 19.22 7.49 -34.53
N LEU A 473 19.62 6.23 -34.33
CA LEU A 473 20.40 5.46 -35.31
C LEU A 473 19.55 5.13 -36.55
N ALA A 474 18.25 4.94 -36.39
CA ALA A 474 17.31 4.76 -37.48
C ALA A 474 16.94 6.07 -38.21
N GLY A 475 17.43 7.23 -37.75
CA GLY A 475 17.07 8.53 -38.31
C GLY A 475 15.62 8.94 -38.04
N ILE A 476 14.93 8.29 -37.10
CA ILE A 476 13.54 8.53 -36.77
C ILE A 476 13.48 9.47 -35.56
N GLN A 477 12.86 10.63 -35.72
CA GLN A 477 12.62 11.52 -34.58
C GLN A 477 11.57 10.91 -33.64
N PRO A 478 11.75 11.03 -32.32
CA PRO A 478 10.79 10.51 -31.36
C PRO A 478 9.45 11.24 -31.53
N ASP A 479 8.47 10.51 -32.06
CA ASP A 479 7.10 10.97 -32.30
C ASP A 479 6.11 10.16 -31.44
N ILE A 480 4.81 10.28 -31.73
CA ILE A 480 3.79 9.51 -31.01
C ILE A 480 4.00 7.98 -31.12
N HIS A 481 4.64 7.50 -32.19
CA HIS A 481 4.95 6.09 -32.38
C HIS A 481 6.09 5.64 -31.46
N PHE A 482 7.07 6.49 -31.17
CA PHE A 482 8.09 6.21 -30.16
C PHE A 482 7.48 5.92 -28.78
N TYR A 483 6.49 6.72 -28.37
CA TYR A 483 5.78 6.48 -27.12
C TYR A 483 4.91 5.21 -27.17
N GLY A 484 4.31 4.90 -28.33
CA GLY A 484 3.60 3.64 -28.56
C GLY A 484 4.50 2.40 -28.44
N SER A 485 5.72 2.49 -28.99
CA SER A 485 6.76 1.47 -28.87
C SER A 485 7.21 1.26 -27.42
N LEU A 486 7.47 2.35 -26.69
CA LEU A 486 7.79 2.30 -25.26
C LEU A 486 6.65 1.64 -24.46
N LEU A 487 5.40 2.03 -24.75
CA LEU A 487 4.21 1.43 -24.13
C LEU A 487 4.17 -0.08 -24.38
N ALA A 488 4.43 -0.51 -25.62
CA ALA A 488 4.39 -1.91 -25.99
C ALA A 488 5.50 -2.73 -25.31
N VAL A 489 6.71 -2.16 -25.13
CA VAL A 489 7.79 -2.76 -24.32
C VAL A 489 7.35 -2.96 -22.87
N LEU A 490 6.70 -1.95 -22.27
CA LEU A 490 6.20 -2.03 -20.90
C LEU A 490 5.12 -3.11 -20.77
N VAL A 491 4.17 -3.19 -21.71
CA VAL A 491 3.13 -4.23 -21.70
C VAL A 491 3.73 -5.63 -21.90
N LEU A 492 4.67 -5.81 -22.83
CA LEU A 492 5.28 -7.13 -23.04
C LEU A 492 6.10 -7.56 -21.81
N SER A 493 6.83 -6.63 -21.20
CA SER A 493 7.55 -6.89 -19.95
C SER A 493 6.57 -7.33 -18.86
N LEU A 494 5.43 -6.65 -18.72
CA LEU A 494 4.39 -6.99 -17.76
C LEU A 494 3.85 -8.41 -17.98
N VAL A 495 3.54 -8.75 -19.23
CA VAL A 495 3.03 -10.08 -19.58
C VAL A 495 4.06 -11.17 -19.28
N LEU A 496 5.34 -10.93 -19.55
CA LEU A 496 6.41 -11.84 -19.17
C LEU A 496 6.52 -11.97 -17.65
N VAL A 497 6.40 -10.87 -16.90
CA VAL A 497 6.34 -10.96 -15.43
C VAL A 497 5.15 -11.81 -15.00
N ILE A 498 3.94 -11.60 -15.55
CA ILE A 498 2.75 -12.43 -15.29
C ILE A 498 3.04 -13.91 -15.54
N ILE A 499 3.72 -14.25 -16.63
CA ILE A 499 4.10 -15.65 -16.92
C ILE A 499 5.06 -16.21 -15.87
N LEU A 500 6.04 -15.42 -15.39
CA LEU A 500 6.93 -15.84 -14.30
C LEU A 500 6.15 -16.00 -12.98
N MET A 501 5.08 -15.23 -12.75
CA MET A 501 4.18 -15.34 -11.60
C MET A 501 3.35 -16.60 -11.64
N VAL A 502 2.71 -16.85 -12.78
CA VAL A 502 1.94 -18.05 -13.10
C VAL A 502 2.73 -19.32 -12.84
N LYS A 503 4.06 -19.27 -12.95
CA LYS A 503 4.94 -20.41 -12.62
C LYS A 503 5.33 -20.46 -11.14
N GLY A 504 4.62 -19.77 -10.25
CA GLY A 504 4.91 -19.71 -8.81
C GLY A 504 6.22 -19.01 -8.43
N MET A 505 7.07 -18.64 -9.39
CA MET A 505 8.42 -18.14 -9.12
C MET A 505 8.38 -16.83 -8.35
N LEU A 506 7.43 -15.95 -8.66
CA LEU A 506 7.27 -14.69 -7.93
C LEU A 506 6.55 -14.83 -6.60
N LEU A 507 6.26 -16.02 -6.09
CA LEU A 507 5.75 -16.24 -4.72
C LEU A 507 6.69 -17.04 -3.78
N MET A 508 7.67 -17.80 -4.31
CA MET A 508 8.78 -18.47 -3.58
C MET A 508 9.75 -17.56 -2.82
N GLU A 509 10.08 -17.73 -1.55
CA GLU A 509 11.03 -16.86 -0.81
C GLU A 509 12.27 -16.45 -1.62
N ARG A 510 12.82 -15.25 -1.35
CA ARG A 510 13.93 -14.68 -2.15
C ARG A 510 15.04 -15.69 -2.46
N ASN A 511 15.40 -16.52 -1.49
CA ASN A 511 16.45 -17.53 -1.62
C ASN A 511 16.00 -18.73 -2.47
N GLU A 512 14.74 -19.13 -2.36
CA GLU A 512 14.13 -20.22 -3.14
C GLU A 512 14.01 -19.88 -4.62
N ARG A 513 13.72 -18.61 -4.98
CA ARG A 513 13.73 -18.14 -6.38
C ARG A 513 15.06 -18.40 -7.07
N ILE A 514 16.14 -18.05 -6.38
CA ILE A 514 17.51 -18.19 -6.90
C ILE A 514 17.84 -19.67 -7.05
N LEU A 515 17.47 -20.46 -6.04
CA LEU A 515 17.59 -21.90 -6.08
C LEU A 515 16.87 -22.52 -7.27
N MET A 516 15.63 -22.10 -7.54
CA MET A 516 14.88 -22.58 -8.70
C MET A 516 15.57 -22.16 -10.02
N LEU A 517 16.04 -20.91 -10.12
CA LEU A 517 16.76 -20.40 -11.29
C LEU A 517 18.02 -21.23 -11.60
N PHE A 518 18.66 -21.76 -10.56
CA PHE A 518 19.82 -22.66 -10.67
C PHE A 518 19.47 -24.15 -10.53
N LYS A 519 18.21 -24.56 -10.75
CA LYS A 519 17.74 -25.96 -10.70
C LYS A 519 18.20 -26.71 -9.43
N LYS A 520 18.10 -26.07 -8.26
CA LYS A 520 18.50 -26.60 -6.94
C LYS A 520 20.01 -26.87 -6.78
N THR A 521 20.87 -26.45 -7.72
CA THR A 521 22.31 -26.77 -7.68
C THR A 521 23.16 -25.84 -6.81
N LYS A 522 22.68 -24.61 -6.53
CA LYS A 522 23.44 -23.60 -5.77
C LYS A 522 22.56 -22.87 -4.77
N GLU A 523 22.89 -23.01 -3.48
CA GLU A 523 22.35 -22.21 -2.38
C GLU A 523 23.23 -20.98 -2.12
N PHE A 524 22.60 -19.83 -1.88
CA PHE A 524 23.28 -18.60 -1.47
C PHE A 524 22.75 -18.19 -0.09
N PRO A 525 23.40 -18.62 1.02
CA PRO A 525 22.88 -18.42 2.37
C PRO A 525 22.84 -16.95 2.80
N GLU A 526 23.76 -16.12 2.32
CA GLU A 526 23.84 -14.70 2.69
C GLU A 526 23.96 -13.80 1.46
N MET A 527 22.86 -13.62 0.74
CA MET A 527 22.86 -12.65 -0.34
C MET A 527 22.52 -11.26 0.22
N ASN A 528 23.49 -10.34 0.23
CA ASN A 528 23.26 -8.95 0.64
C ASN A 528 22.08 -8.35 -0.15
N ASN A 529 21.19 -7.61 0.52
CA ASN A 529 20.07 -6.89 -0.12
C ASN A 529 20.53 -6.05 -1.32
N PHE A 530 21.73 -5.46 -1.24
CA PHE A 530 22.32 -4.70 -2.33
C PHE A 530 22.63 -5.57 -3.56
N LEU A 531 23.07 -6.81 -3.39
CA LEU A 531 23.33 -7.76 -4.49
C LEU A 531 22.05 -8.35 -5.07
N PHE A 532 20.93 -8.31 -4.33
CA PHE A 532 19.63 -8.69 -4.88
C PHE A 532 19.15 -7.74 -5.95
N ILE A 533 19.34 -6.44 -5.73
CA ILE A 533 18.85 -5.40 -6.63
C ILE A 533 19.32 -5.67 -8.06
N PRO A 534 20.63 -5.88 -8.36
CA PRO A 534 21.07 -6.21 -9.70
C PRO A 534 20.58 -7.59 -10.17
N LEU A 535 20.34 -8.57 -9.29
CA LEU A 535 19.80 -9.87 -9.68
C LEU A 535 18.31 -9.79 -10.05
N VAL A 536 17.50 -9.05 -9.28
CA VAL A 536 16.10 -8.76 -9.62
C VAL A 536 16.05 -7.94 -10.88
N VAL A 537 16.92 -6.92 -11.01
CA VAL A 537 17.08 -6.19 -12.25
C VAL A 537 17.45 -7.14 -13.37
N LEU A 538 18.37 -8.10 -13.21
CA LEU A 538 18.73 -9.10 -14.23
C LEU A 538 17.56 -10.02 -14.61
N VAL A 539 16.82 -10.53 -13.61
CA VAL A 539 15.63 -11.38 -13.81
C VAL A 539 14.52 -10.61 -14.51
N LEU A 540 14.35 -9.32 -14.22
CA LEU A 540 13.43 -8.41 -14.91
C LEU A 540 14.01 -7.90 -16.25
N PHE A 541 15.33 -7.92 -16.41
CA PHE A 541 16.05 -7.48 -17.60
C PHE A 541 15.90 -8.49 -18.73
N VAL A 542 15.80 -9.80 -18.43
CA VAL A 542 15.52 -10.81 -19.46
C VAL A 542 14.19 -10.53 -20.18
N PRO A 543 13.06 -10.32 -19.46
CA PRO A 543 11.83 -9.78 -20.05
C PRO A 543 12.02 -8.46 -20.78
N GLY A 544 12.76 -7.53 -20.20
CA GLY A 544 13.03 -6.23 -20.79
C GLY A 544 13.81 -6.29 -22.11
N VAL A 545 14.81 -7.15 -22.22
CA VAL A 545 15.60 -7.38 -23.43
C VAL A 545 14.76 -8.07 -24.49
N PHE A 546 13.94 -9.03 -24.10
CA PHE A 546 13.01 -9.68 -25.03
C PHE A 546 11.96 -8.69 -25.56
N ALA A 547 11.42 -7.84 -24.68
CA ALA A 547 10.51 -6.76 -25.03
C ALA A 547 11.17 -5.73 -25.94
N PHE A 548 12.40 -5.33 -25.63
CA PHE A 548 13.20 -4.44 -26.46
C PHE A 548 13.51 -5.04 -27.83
N GLY A 549 13.89 -6.32 -27.89
CA GLY A 549 14.14 -7.03 -29.14
C GLY A 549 12.88 -7.14 -30.01
N THR A 550 11.73 -7.44 -29.40
CA THR A 550 10.42 -7.47 -30.08
C THR A 550 10.03 -6.08 -30.61
N CYS A 551 10.31 -5.04 -29.82
CA CYS A 551 10.08 -3.65 -30.22
C CYS A 551 11.01 -3.21 -31.35
N ALA A 552 12.30 -3.52 -31.27
CA ALA A 552 13.29 -3.23 -32.31
C ALA A 552 12.92 -3.95 -33.62
N LEU A 553 12.49 -5.21 -33.53
CA LEU A 553 11.99 -5.97 -34.67
C LEU A 553 10.73 -5.33 -35.27
N SER A 554 9.79 -4.88 -34.44
CA SER A 554 8.60 -4.16 -34.93
C SER A 554 8.96 -2.86 -35.61
N CYS A 555 9.87 -2.06 -35.03
CA CYS A 555 10.34 -0.81 -35.64
C CYS A 555 11.05 -1.07 -36.98
N PHE A 556 11.80 -2.17 -37.09
CA PHE A 556 12.41 -2.61 -38.33
C PHE A 556 11.37 -3.01 -39.39
N VAL A 557 10.36 -3.79 -39.01
CA VAL A 557 9.24 -4.19 -39.90
C VAL A 557 8.43 -2.97 -40.36
N ASP A 558 8.16 -2.04 -39.45
CA ASP A 558 7.44 -0.80 -39.74
C ASP A 558 8.25 0.12 -40.65
N GLY A 559 9.58 0.20 -40.46
CA GLY A 559 10.49 0.95 -41.34
C GLY A 559 10.52 0.40 -42.78
N MET A 560 10.21 -0.88 -42.97
CA MET A 560 10.07 -1.50 -44.29
C MET A 560 8.66 -1.33 -44.90
N ASN A 561 7.71 -0.72 -44.19
CA ASN A 561 6.29 -0.60 -44.60
C ASN A 561 5.62 -1.94 -45.00
N LEU A 562 6.04 -3.07 -44.41
CA LEU A 562 5.52 -4.40 -44.78
C LEU A 562 4.09 -4.66 -44.31
N LEU A 563 3.61 -3.92 -43.31
CA LEU A 563 2.27 -4.09 -42.75
C LEU A 563 1.48 -2.77 -42.82
N PRO A 564 0.16 -2.82 -43.12
CA PRO A 564 -0.67 -1.63 -43.22
C PRO A 564 -0.94 -0.97 -41.86
N ILE A 565 -0.69 -1.68 -40.76
CA ILE A 565 -0.88 -1.19 -39.40
C ILE A 565 0.46 -1.35 -38.68
N ARG A 566 1.05 -0.20 -38.30
CA ARG A 566 2.29 -0.16 -37.51
C ARG A 566 2.06 -0.82 -36.14
N ASN A 567 3.03 -1.59 -35.64
CA ASN A 567 3.00 -2.30 -34.35
C ASN A 567 2.09 -3.55 -34.19
N VAL A 568 1.49 -4.10 -35.26
CA VAL A 568 0.61 -5.31 -35.16
C VAL A 568 1.31 -6.50 -34.49
N VAL A 569 2.59 -6.70 -34.80
CA VAL A 569 3.37 -7.83 -34.27
C VAL A 569 3.47 -7.75 -32.75
N ILE A 570 3.75 -6.57 -32.19
CA ILE A 570 3.89 -6.43 -30.73
C ILE A 570 2.54 -6.65 -30.06
N TYR A 571 1.46 -6.04 -30.56
CA TYR A 571 0.13 -6.19 -29.96
C TYR A 571 -0.39 -7.63 -30.03
N SER A 572 -0.10 -8.36 -31.11
CA SER A 572 -0.49 -9.76 -31.24
C SER A 572 0.23 -10.65 -30.23
N VAL A 573 1.53 -10.45 -30.03
CA VAL A 573 2.32 -11.18 -29.01
C VAL A 573 1.82 -10.86 -27.60
N ILE A 574 1.51 -9.59 -27.32
CA ILE A 574 0.93 -9.16 -26.05
C ILE A 574 -0.39 -9.88 -25.76
N VAL A 575 -1.31 -9.94 -26.73
CA VAL A 575 -2.63 -10.57 -26.54
C VAL A 575 -2.50 -12.06 -26.29
N VAL A 576 -1.66 -12.76 -27.08
CA VAL A 576 -1.46 -14.21 -26.94
C VAL A 576 -0.83 -14.54 -25.59
N LEU A 577 0.26 -13.86 -25.23
CA LEU A 577 0.94 -14.11 -23.97
C LEU A 577 0.10 -13.67 -22.76
N GLY A 578 -0.70 -12.61 -22.90
CA GLY A 578 -1.62 -12.13 -21.86
C GLY A 578 -2.76 -13.11 -21.61
N ALA A 579 -3.38 -13.64 -22.67
CA ALA A 579 -4.39 -14.69 -22.56
C ALA A 579 -3.82 -15.98 -21.95
N TYR A 580 -2.59 -16.36 -22.34
CA TYR A 580 -1.89 -17.50 -21.74
C TYR A 580 -1.59 -17.29 -20.26
N GLY A 581 -1.14 -16.10 -19.87
CA GLY A 581 -0.85 -15.76 -18.47
C GLY A 581 -2.11 -15.78 -17.60
N LEU A 582 -3.19 -15.15 -18.05
CA LEU A 582 -4.45 -15.10 -17.30
C LEU A 582 -5.10 -16.48 -17.13
N LYS A 583 -5.03 -17.35 -18.16
CA LYS A 583 -5.63 -18.70 -18.09
C LYS A 583 -4.94 -19.62 -17.07
N ASN A 584 -3.67 -19.37 -16.75
CA ASN A 584 -2.88 -20.24 -15.89
C ASN A 584 -2.58 -19.60 -14.51
N ALA A 585 -3.23 -18.49 -14.13
CA ALA A 585 -2.90 -17.72 -12.93
C ALA A 585 -3.37 -18.34 -11.60
N ASP A 586 -4.20 -19.38 -11.65
CA ASP A 586 -4.79 -20.00 -10.46
C ASP A 586 -3.86 -21.05 -9.85
N ILE A 587 -2.81 -20.59 -9.16
CA ILE A 587 -2.06 -21.46 -8.24
C ILE A 587 -2.68 -21.35 -6.86
N LEU A 588 -3.17 -22.48 -6.34
CA LEU A 588 -3.56 -22.60 -4.94
C LEU A 588 -2.33 -22.60 -4.03
N TYR A 589 -2.32 -21.67 -3.08
CA TYR A 589 -1.37 -21.67 -1.98
C TYR A 589 -1.93 -22.48 -0.82
N PHE A 590 -1.49 -23.73 -0.70
CA PHE A 590 -1.97 -24.62 0.36
C PHE A 590 -1.70 -24.10 1.77
N SER A 591 -0.61 -23.36 1.99
CA SER A 591 -0.29 -22.78 3.32
C SER A 591 -1.44 -21.94 3.88
N LYS A 592 -2.16 -21.20 3.02
CA LYS A 592 -3.36 -20.46 3.41
C LYS A 592 -4.44 -21.40 3.94
N LEU A 593 -4.71 -22.51 3.25
CA LEU A 593 -5.67 -23.52 3.69
C LEU A 593 -5.24 -24.17 5.00
N ALA A 594 -3.96 -24.57 5.13
CA ALA A 594 -3.42 -25.14 6.35
C ALA A 594 -3.61 -24.21 7.56
N PHE A 595 -3.37 -22.91 7.38
CA PHE A 595 -3.56 -21.92 8.44
C PHE A 595 -5.05 -21.72 8.77
N LEU A 596 -5.94 -21.64 7.77
CA LEU A 596 -7.39 -21.55 8.01
C LEU A 596 -7.90 -22.79 8.77
N VAL A 597 -7.48 -23.98 8.35
CA VAL A 597 -7.84 -25.26 8.98
C VAL A 597 -7.41 -25.28 10.44
N ASP A 598 -6.17 -24.90 10.72
CA ASP A 598 -5.65 -24.93 12.08
C ASP A 598 -6.31 -23.87 12.96
N ILE A 599 -6.60 -22.65 12.45
CA ILE A 599 -7.42 -21.65 13.15
C ILE A 599 -8.80 -22.24 13.49
N LEU A 600 -9.43 -22.96 12.56
CA LEU A 600 -10.79 -23.49 12.69
C LEU A 600 -10.90 -24.86 13.38
N SER A 601 -9.78 -25.51 13.68
CA SER A 601 -9.73 -26.90 14.17
C SER A 601 -10.69 -27.20 15.34
N GLU A 602 -10.84 -26.28 16.29
CA GLU A 602 -11.75 -26.41 17.45
C GLU A 602 -13.24 -26.29 17.10
N LYS A 603 -13.59 -25.49 16.08
CA LYS A 603 -14.99 -25.27 15.67
C LYS A 603 -15.53 -26.42 14.80
N GLY A 604 -14.64 -27.26 14.30
CA GLY A 604 -14.94 -28.27 13.31
C GLY A 604 -15.00 -27.69 11.89
N ILE A 605 -14.61 -28.51 10.92
CA ILE A 605 -14.59 -28.15 9.50
C ILE A 605 -15.66 -28.99 8.78
N GLY A 606 -16.49 -28.32 7.97
CA GLY A 606 -17.60 -28.96 7.27
C GLY A 606 -17.13 -30.05 6.31
N HIS A 607 -17.97 -31.08 6.09
CA HIS A 607 -17.64 -32.22 5.23
C HIS A 607 -17.19 -31.79 3.82
N ALA A 608 -17.91 -30.86 3.19
CA ALA A 608 -17.57 -30.37 1.85
C ALA A 608 -16.23 -29.60 1.79
N ASP A 609 -15.81 -28.97 2.89
CA ASP A 609 -14.48 -28.35 2.98
C ASP A 609 -13.39 -29.42 3.19
N LYS A 610 -13.67 -30.49 3.95
CA LYS A 610 -12.75 -31.63 4.11
C LYS A 610 -12.50 -32.35 2.80
N GLU A 611 -13.56 -32.64 2.04
CA GLU A 611 -13.49 -33.30 0.73
C GLU A 611 -12.68 -32.46 -0.27
N PHE A 612 -12.96 -31.16 -0.33
CA PHE A 612 -12.19 -30.20 -1.12
C PHE A 612 -10.69 -30.21 -0.76
N ILE A 613 -10.36 -30.13 0.53
CA ILE A 613 -8.97 -30.16 0.98
C ILE A 613 -8.33 -31.53 0.69
N GLY A 614 -9.09 -32.62 0.80
CA GLY A 614 -8.66 -33.97 0.44
C GLY A 614 -8.16 -34.06 -1.01
N HIS A 615 -8.95 -33.57 -1.96
CA HIS A 615 -8.56 -33.52 -3.36
C HIS A 615 -7.28 -32.69 -3.58
N ILE A 616 -7.13 -31.57 -2.88
CA ILE A 616 -5.92 -30.74 -2.98
C ILE A 616 -4.70 -31.47 -2.42
N VAL A 617 -4.82 -32.14 -1.28
CA VAL A 617 -3.72 -32.91 -0.69
C VAL A 617 -3.27 -34.01 -1.65
N GLU A 618 -4.20 -34.70 -2.30
CA GLU A 618 -3.88 -35.73 -3.30
C GLU A 618 -3.19 -35.15 -4.55
N GLU A 619 -3.67 -34.02 -5.07
CA GLU A 619 -3.15 -33.38 -6.28
C GLU A 619 -1.76 -32.77 -6.09
N TYR A 620 -1.49 -32.19 -4.92
CA TYR A 620 -0.25 -31.45 -4.64
C TYR A 620 0.89 -32.33 -4.08
N GLN A 621 0.68 -33.63 -3.86
CA GLN A 621 1.75 -34.55 -3.50
C GLN A 621 2.66 -34.80 -4.71
N SER A 622 3.88 -34.26 -4.68
CA SER A 622 4.85 -34.38 -5.77
C SER A 622 5.32 -35.81 -5.96
N SER A 623 5.87 -36.12 -7.14
CA SER A 623 6.38 -37.47 -7.45
C SER A 623 7.45 -37.97 -6.48
N ASP A 624 8.29 -37.09 -5.94
CA ASP A 624 9.33 -37.41 -4.95
C ASP A 624 8.80 -37.68 -3.53
N GLY A 625 7.48 -37.56 -3.32
CA GLY A 625 6.79 -37.90 -2.07
C GLY A 625 6.67 -36.74 -1.08
N GLY A 626 7.35 -35.62 -1.34
CA GLY A 626 7.13 -34.39 -0.61
C GLY A 626 5.84 -33.68 -1.04
N PHE A 627 5.66 -32.47 -0.51
CA PHE A 627 4.60 -31.58 -0.97
C PHE A 627 5.20 -30.27 -1.46
N ASP A 628 4.67 -29.83 -2.59
CA ASP A 628 5.00 -28.56 -3.21
C ASP A 628 3.86 -27.58 -2.96
N TYR A 629 4.14 -26.44 -2.36
CA TYR A 629 3.11 -25.44 -2.09
C TYR A 629 2.48 -24.77 -3.32
N ALA A 630 3.09 -24.89 -4.50
CA ALA A 630 2.69 -24.19 -5.72
C ALA A 630 2.54 -25.09 -6.96
N GLY A 631 2.73 -26.41 -6.84
CA GLY A 631 2.62 -27.36 -7.96
C GLY A 631 3.69 -27.19 -9.06
N ILE A 632 4.84 -26.61 -8.71
CA ILE A 632 5.98 -26.27 -9.56
C ILE A 632 7.07 -27.37 -9.64
N GLY A 633 6.88 -28.52 -8.98
CA GLY A 633 7.89 -29.57 -8.81
C GLY A 633 8.98 -29.24 -7.75
N PHE A 634 8.69 -28.35 -6.81
CA PHE A 634 9.59 -27.95 -5.72
C PHE A 634 9.00 -28.31 -4.35
N SER A 635 9.28 -29.51 -3.89
CA SER A 635 8.91 -29.91 -2.53
C SER A 635 9.89 -29.39 -1.50
N ASN A 636 9.38 -28.96 -0.35
CA ASN A 636 10.20 -28.58 0.81
C ASN A 636 9.61 -29.13 2.13
N GLN A 637 10.44 -29.19 3.18
CA GLN A 637 10.10 -29.77 4.47
C GLN A 637 9.01 -28.98 5.22
N LYS A 638 9.01 -27.65 5.12
CA LYS A 638 8.03 -26.78 5.79
C LYS A 638 6.62 -27.05 5.25
N ASP A 639 6.49 -27.10 3.93
CA ASP A 639 5.22 -27.33 3.26
C ASP A 639 4.75 -28.76 3.49
N THR A 640 5.65 -29.74 3.37
CA THR A 640 5.37 -31.15 3.70
C THR A 640 4.79 -31.28 5.11
N TYR A 641 5.36 -30.60 6.10
CA TYR A 641 4.84 -30.58 7.47
C TYR A 641 3.42 -30.01 7.54
N HIS A 642 3.17 -28.85 6.92
CA HIS A 642 1.84 -28.22 6.95
C HIS A 642 0.78 -29.07 6.24
N PHE A 643 1.12 -29.71 5.13
CA PHE A 643 0.25 -30.67 4.42
C PHE A 643 -0.08 -31.87 5.29
N VAL A 644 0.93 -32.55 5.81
CA VAL A 644 0.75 -33.74 6.66
C VAL A 644 -0.04 -33.40 7.92
N LYS A 645 0.25 -32.28 8.58
CA LYS A 645 -0.50 -31.82 9.75
C LYS A 645 -1.96 -31.55 9.43
N THR A 646 -2.23 -30.91 8.29
CA THR A 646 -3.59 -30.61 7.84
C THR A 646 -4.35 -31.90 7.52
N ALA A 647 -3.71 -32.83 6.81
CA ALA A 647 -4.30 -34.12 6.49
C ALA A 647 -4.62 -34.92 7.76
N GLU A 648 -3.69 -34.99 8.72
CA GLU A 648 -3.90 -35.64 10.00
C GLU A 648 -5.05 -35.00 10.79
N THR A 649 -5.10 -33.66 10.85
CA THR A 649 -6.16 -32.90 11.53
C THR A 649 -7.55 -33.17 10.93
N LEU A 650 -7.61 -33.43 9.62
CA LEU A 650 -8.86 -33.68 8.90
C LEU A 650 -9.17 -35.16 8.69
N HIS A 651 -8.26 -36.05 9.09
CA HIS A 651 -8.29 -37.49 8.81
C HIS A 651 -8.31 -37.82 7.31
N ILE A 652 -7.50 -37.10 6.52
CA ILE A 652 -7.27 -37.35 5.09
C ILE A 652 -6.09 -38.32 4.95
N HIS A 653 -6.22 -39.34 4.10
CA HIS A 653 -5.17 -40.33 3.88
C HIS A 653 -3.96 -39.71 3.15
N VAL A 654 -2.74 -39.96 3.66
CA VAL A 654 -1.47 -39.58 3.03
C VAL A 654 -0.62 -40.82 2.83
N ASP A 655 0.04 -40.96 1.67
CA ASP A 655 0.99 -42.04 1.43
C ASP A 655 2.24 -41.86 2.31
N MET A 656 2.23 -42.51 3.48
CA MET A 656 3.28 -42.42 4.49
C MET A 656 4.64 -42.88 3.97
N HIS A 657 4.69 -43.88 3.08
CA HIS A 657 5.95 -44.43 2.58
C HIS A 657 6.66 -43.45 1.65
N ARG A 658 5.89 -42.75 0.80
CA ARG A 658 6.43 -41.69 -0.06
C ARG A 658 6.94 -40.51 0.77
N VAL A 659 6.19 -40.09 1.80
CA VAL A 659 6.64 -39.02 2.70
C VAL A 659 7.90 -39.42 3.48
N GLU A 660 7.99 -40.66 3.96
CA GLU A 660 9.18 -41.17 4.63
C GLU A 660 10.42 -41.15 3.70
N THR A 661 10.24 -41.58 2.46
CA THR A 661 11.30 -41.58 1.43
C THR A 661 11.77 -40.15 1.14
N TRP A 662 10.82 -39.22 1.03
CA TRP A 662 11.12 -37.81 0.88
C TRP A 662 11.91 -37.24 2.06
N ILE A 663 11.49 -37.50 3.30
CA ILE A 663 12.19 -37.05 4.50
C ILE A 663 13.64 -37.53 4.50
N LYS A 664 13.86 -38.83 4.24
CA LYS A 664 15.21 -39.41 4.14
C LYS A 664 16.06 -38.77 3.05
N SER A 665 15.46 -38.35 1.93
CA SER A 665 16.19 -37.69 0.83
C SER A 665 16.75 -36.31 1.19
N THR A 666 16.24 -35.70 2.26
CA THR A 666 16.73 -34.41 2.78
C THR A 666 17.71 -34.57 3.95
N GLU A 667 17.85 -35.78 4.48
CA GLU A 667 18.72 -36.08 5.63
C GLU A 667 20.19 -36.00 5.21
N ILE A 668 21.02 -35.37 6.05
CA ILE A 668 22.46 -35.33 5.84
C ILE A 668 23.12 -36.33 6.78
N GLN A 669 24.01 -37.17 6.24
CA GLN A 669 24.67 -38.26 6.99
C GLN A 669 25.45 -37.77 8.22
N THR A 670 25.93 -36.52 8.21
CA THR A 670 26.63 -35.90 9.34
C THR A 670 25.69 -35.24 10.35
N GLY A 671 24.37 -35.37 10.17
CA GLY A 671 23.34 -34.72 10.98
C GLY A 671 22.77 -33.47 10.33
N GLY A 672 21.64 -33.00 10.88
CA GLY A 672 20.78 -32.02 10.21
C GLY A 672 19.89 -32.62 9.10
N ALA A 673 18.97 -31.80 8.61
CA ALA A 673 18.23 -32.06 7.38
C ALA A 673 18.14 -30.77 6.56
N ALA A 674 18.19 -30.87 5.24
CA ALA A 674 17.96 -29.75 4.35
C ALA A 674 16.46 -29.42 4.23
N LEU A 675 16.13 -28.21 3.77
CA LEU A 675 14.74 -27.88 3.45
C LEU A 675 14.21 -28.63 2.22
N PHE A 676 15.10 -29.05 1.31
CA PHE A 676 14.78 -29.80 0.09
C PHE A 676 15.92 -30.78 -0.23
N ALA A 677 15.64 -31.79 -1.04
CA ALA A 677 16.63 -32.82 -1.40
C ALA A 677 17.88 -32.22 -2.06
N GLY A 678 19.06 -32.60 -1.55
CA GLY A 678 20.36 -32.10 -2.02
C GLY A 678 20.78 -30.72 -1.49
N GLY A 679 19.96 -30.09 -0.64
CA GLY A 679 20.29 -28.81 -0.01
C GLY A 679 21.31 -28.92 1.15
N LYS A 680 21.63 -27.78 1.75
CA LYS A 680 22.50 -27.70 2.95
C LYS A 680 21.70 -27.98 4.23
N PRO A 681 22.31 -28.57 5.28
CA PRO A 681 21.61 -28.85 6.53
C PRO A 681 21.20 -27.56 7.23
N ARG A 682 19.92 -27.46 7.61
CA ARG A 682 19.34 -26.31 8.33
C ARG A 682 18.58 -26.81 9.55
N ILE A 683 18.55 -26.02 10.62
CA ILE A 683 17.79 -26.43 11.80
C ILE A 683 16.29 -26.34 11.54
N GLU A 684 15.86 -25.40 10.69
CA GLU A 684 14.48 -25.32 10.21
C GLU A 684 14.04 -26.61 9.48
N GLY A 685 14.88 -27.09 8.55
CA GLY A 685 14.61 -28.32 7.80
C GLY A 685 14.52 -29.55 8.70
N LEU A 686 15.45 -29.67 9.65
CA LEU A 686 15.44 -30.74 10.64
C LEU A 686 14.19 -30.68 11.54
N TYR A 687 13.80 -29.48 11.99
CA TYR A 687 12.61 -29.30 12.80
C TYR A 687 11.35 -29.82 12.10
N TYR A 688 11.10 -29.38 10.87
CA TYR A 688 9.91 -29.82 10.13
C TYR A 688 9.94 -31.29 9.73
N ALA A 689 11.11 -31.82 9.33
CA ALA A 689 11.28 -33.25 9.03
C ALA A 689 10.96 -34.13 10.26
N LEU A 690 11.45 -33.72 11.44
CA LEU A 690 11.21 -34.43 12.69
C LEU A 690 9.75 -34.34 13.14
N CYS A 691 9.15 -33.14 13.08
CA CYS A 691 7.74 -32.97 13.41
C CYS A 691 6.82 -33.78 12.49
N THR A 692 7.13 -33.84 11.18
CA THR A 692 6.40 -34.67 10.21
C THR A 692 6.55 -36.15 10.53
N SER A 693 7.76 -36.60 10.87
CA SER A 693 8.02 -38.00 11.25
C SER A 693 7.25 -38.41 12.52
N ILE A 694 7.15 -37.53 13.52
CA ILE A 694 6.36 -37.78 14.73
C ILE A 694 4.87 -37.88 14.40
N LEU A 695 4.33 -36.95 13.61
CA LEU A 695 2.92 -36.93 13.21
C LEU A 695 2.51 -38.22 12.50
N LEU A 696 3.39 -38.78 11.67
CA LEU A 696 3.15 -40.02 10.93
C LEU A 696 3.62 -41.29 11.65
N HIS A 697 4.04 -41.18 12.92
CA HIS A 697 4.57 -42.30 13.70
C HIS A 697 5.76 -43.05 13.04
N LEU A 698 6.61 -42.33 12.31
CA LEU A 698 7.79 -42.83 11.60
C LEU A 698 9.02 -42.92 12.52
N ASP A 699 8.88 -43.56 13.68
CA ASP A 699 9.86 -43.48 14.78
C ASP A 699 11.27 -44.02 14.46
N GLY A 700 11.42 -44.79 13.38
CA GLY A 700 12.69 -45.36 12.92
C GLY A 700 13.26 -44.72 11.64
N SER A 701 12.61 -43.71 11.06
CA SER A 701 12.99 -43.18 9.75
C SER A 701 14.26 -42.33 9.76
N MET A 702 14.53 -41.62 10.86
CA MET A 702 15.64 -40.67 10.98
C MET A 702 16.72 -41.14 11.98
N GLN A 703 17.98 -40.77 11.73
CA GLN A 703 19.10 -41.10 12.63
C GLN A 703 19.13 -40.18 13.86
N LYS A 704 18.17 -40.38 14.80
CA LYS A 704 17.95 -39.55 16.00
C LYS A 704 19.25 -39.17 16.76
N ARG A 705 20.20 -40.11 16.88
CA ARG A 705 21.49 -39.88 17.55
C ARG A 705 22.36 -38.85 16.82
N VAL A 706 22.52 -39.00 15.51
CA VAL A 706 23.39 -38.16 14.69
C VAL A 706 22.84 -36.73 14.64
N HIS A 707 21.53 -36.57 14.46
CA HIS A 707 20.88 -35.26 14.50
C HIS A 707 21.03 -34.57 15.85
N ARG A 708 20.87 -35.31 16.96
CA ARG A 708 21.06 -34.76 18.30
C ARG A 708 22.48 -34.25 18.51
N GLU A 709 23.48 -35.03 18.13
CA GLU A 709 24.90 -34.65 18.24
C GLU A 709 25.20 -33.42 17.37
N TRP A 710 24.63 -33.35 16.16
CA TRP A 710 24.73 -32.18 15.28
C TRP A 710 24.08 -30.93 15.87
N VAL A 711 22.88 -31.00 16.46
CA VAL A 711 22.27 -29.82 17.08
C VAL A 711 23.10 -29.33 18.27
N ILE A 712 23.58 -30.25 19.12
CA ILE A 712 24.40 -29.91 20.30
C ILE A 712 25.72 -29.23 19.89
N SER A 713 26.36 -29.66 18.81
CA SER A 713 27.63 -29.08 18.37
C SER A 713 27.53 -27.62 17.92
N HIS A 714 26.32 -27.14 17.61
CA HIS A 714 26.05 -25.75 17.23
C HIS A 714 25.63 -24.86 18.41
N PHE A 715 25.64 -25.38 19.64
CA PHE A 715 25.40 -24.58 20.84
C PHE A 715 26.66 -23.80 21.22
N ASN A 716 26.59 -22.47 21.21
CA ASN A 716 27.73 -21.59 21.53
C ASN A 716 27.83 -21.24 23.03
N GLY A 717 27.01 -21.87 23.88
CA GLY A 717 26.92 -21.60 25.32
C GLY A 717 25.78 -20.67 25.75
N GLN A 718 25.13 -19.97 24.80
CA GLN A 718 23.98 -19.11 25.07
C GLN A 718 22.83 -19.32 24.08
N SER A 719 23.14 -19.53 22.81
CA SER A 719 22.18 -19.70 21.72
C SER A 719 22.68 -20.76 20.74
N PHE A 720 21.85 -21.09 19.75
CA PHE A 720 22.28 -21.90 18.61
C PHE A 720 22.53 -21.01 17.40
N CYS A 721 23.54 -21.35 16.62
CA CYS A 721 23.88 -20.67 15.38
C CYS A 721 24.27 -21.71 14.32
N PHE A 722 23.51 -21.76 13.23
CA PHE A 722 23.73 -22.69 12.13
C PHE A 722 24.17 -21.91 10.89
N GLU A 723 25.33 -22.28 10.35
CA GLU A 723 26.01 -21.54 9.26
C GLU A 723 25.12 -21.34 8.01
N TYR A 724 24.27 -22.30 7.70
CA TYR A 724 23.44 -22.30 6.48
C TYR A 724 21.98 -21.90 6.72
N ASP A 725 21.60 -21.58 7.95
CA ASP A 725 20.23 -21.21 8.27
C ASP A 725 20.03 -19.70 8.14
N THR A 726 18.99 -19.31 7.41
CA THR A 726 18.71 -17.90 7.08
C THR A 726 17.79 -17.23 8.10
N ALA A 727 17.23 -17.99 9.04
CA ALA A 727 16.37 -17.46 10.06
C ALA A 727 17.17 -16.65 11.12
N PRO A 728 16.55 -15.67 11.79
CA PRO A 728 17.15 -15.01 12.94
C PRO A 728 17.63 -16.00 14.01
N ALA A 729 18.72 -15.67 14.71
CA ALA A 729 19.30 -16.52 15.74
C ALA A 729 18.30 -16.97 16.83
N ILE A 730 17.28 -16.14 17.12
CA ILE A 730 16.19 -16.49 18.04
C ILE A 730 15.36 -17.66 17.52
N LEU A 731 14.95 -17.65 16.24
CA LEU A 731 14.21 -18.76 15.64
C LEU A 731 15.04 -20.04 15.56
N GLN A 732 16.29 -19.93 15.10
CA GLN A 732 17.22 -21.07 15.06
C GLN A 732 17.34 -21.73 16.43
N THR A 733 17.46 -20.90 17.47
CA THR A 733 17.53 -21.35 18.86
C THR A 733 16.24 -22.03 19.31
N CYS A 734 15.08 -21.47 18.97
CA CYS A 734 13.78 -22.05 19.34
C CYS A 734 13.55 -23.41 18.68
N TRP A 735 13.89 -23.55 17.39
CA TRP A 735 13.82 -24.83 16.68
C TRP A 735 14.78 -25.86 17.26
N ALA A 736 16.02 -25.45 17.58
CA ALA A 736 17.01 -26.33 18.22
C ALA A 736 16.54 -26.86 19.58
N VAL A 737 15.94 -26.00 20.42
CA VAL A 737 15.35 -26.41 21.70
C VAL A 737 14.27 -27.47 21.49
N HIS A 738 13.36 -27.25 20.55
CA HIS A 738 12.28 -28.19 20.28
C HIS A 738 12.81 -29.52 19.73
N VAL A 739 13.77 -29.48 18.80
CA VAL A 739 14.43 -30.68 18.26
C VAL A 739 15.13 -31.45 19.38
N LEU A 740 15.89 -30.79 20.26
CA LEU A 740 16.57 -31.46 21.38
C LEU A 740 15.60 -32.03 22.41
N LYS A 741 14.43 -31.40 22.62
CA LYS A 741 13.38 -31.95 23.48
C LYS A 741 12.89 -33.29 22.94
N VAL A 742 12.56 -33.34 21.64
CA VAL A 742 12.09 -34.55 20.99
C VAL A 742 13.17 -35.63 20.94
N LEU A 743 14.43 -35.26 20.66
CA LEU A 743 15.53 -36.21 20.51
C LEU A 743 16.16 -36.64 21.85
N GLY A 744 15.73 -36.07 22.99
CA GLY A 744 16.34 -36.33 24.31
C GLY A 744 17.81 -35.88 24.34
N GLY A 745 18.03 -34.58 24.22
CA GLY A 745 19.35 -33.95 24.31
C GLY A 745 19.39 -32.63 25.08
N LEU A 746 18.27 -32.18 25.65
CA LEU A 746 18.23 -30.92 26.43
C LEU A 746 19.08 -31.00 27.70
N GLU A 747 19.25 -32.19 28.26
CA GLU A 747 20.07 -32.44 29.45
C GLU A 747 21.58 -32.26 29.20
N LYS A 748 22.01 -32.19 27.93
CA LYS A 748 23.41 -32.02 27.55
C LYS A 748 23.83 -30.57 27.35
N ILE A 749 22.90 -29.62 27.49
CA ILE A 749 23.15 -28.19 27.32
C ILE A 749 22.82 -27.41 28.59
N ASP A 750 23.44 -26.24 28.77
CA ASP A 750 23.11 -25.34 29.86
C ASP A 750 21.77 -24.64 29.58
N THR A 751 20.69 -25.30 30.00
CA THR A 751 19.33 -24.78 29.82
C THR A 751 19.07 -23.51 30.61
N ALA A 752 19.83 -23.20 31.67
CA ALA A 752 19.62 -22.00 32.48
C ALA A 752 20.06 -20.75 31.71
N ARG A 753 21.27 -20.78 31.12
CA ARG A 753 21.76 -19.69 30.26
C ARG A 753 20.89 -19.51 29.02
N LEU A 754 20.45 -20.61 28.43
CA LEU A 754 19.60 -20.59 27.25
C LEU A 754 18.22 -19.96 27.55
N LYS A 755 17.58 -20.33 28.67
CA LYS A 755 16.34 -19.70 29.14
C LYS A 755 16.51 -18.19 29.31
N GLN A 756 17.59 -17.77 29.97
CA GLN A 756 17.90 -16.35 30.17
C GLN A 756 18.07 -15.62 28.83
N TRP A 757 18.80 -16.22 27.89
CA TRP A 757 19.03 -15.63 26.57
C TRP A 757 17.72 -15.46 25.78
N ILE A 758 16.88 -16.50 25.74
CA ILE A 758 15.58 -16.45 25.06
C ILE A 758 14.67 -15.41 25.72
N ALA A 759 14.61 -15.37 27.06
CA ALA A 759 13.79 -14.40 27.79
C ALA A 759 14.23 -12.95 27.54
N VAL A 760 15.53 -12.69 27.47
CA VAL A 760 16.07 -11.36 27.13
C VAL A 760 15.75 -10.97 25.69
N LYS A 761 15.72 -11.93 24.77
CA LYS A 761 15.39 -11.72 23.35
C LYS A 761 13.89 -11.75 23.06
N PHE A 762 13.05 -12.11 24.02
CA PHE A 762 11.61 -12.13 23.87
C PHE A 762 11.04 -10.71 23.99
N GLU A 763 11.34 -9.89 22.98
CA GLU A 763 10.92 -8.50 22.90
C GLU A 763 9.46 -8.37 22.47
N ARG A 764 8.78 -7.30 22.92
CA ARG A 764 7.40 -6.98 22.50
C ARG A 764 7.27 -6.73 20.99
N THR A 765 8.38 -6.53 20.30
CA THR A 765 8.50 -6.23 18.87
C THR A 765 8.63 -7.47 17.99
N LEU A 766 8.74 -8.67 18.57
CA LEU A 766 8.83 -9.90 17.79
C LEU A 766 7.62 -10.10 16.90
N THR A 767 7.86 -10.67 15.72
CA THR A 767 6.78 -11.08 14.81
C THR A 767 5.95 -12.19 15.45
N PRO A 768 4.66 -12.36 15.09
CA PRO A 768 3.85 -13.45 15.63
C PRO A 768 4.46 -14.83 15.45
N ARG A 769 5.10 -15.09 14.30
CA ARG A 769 5.85 -16.33 14.03
C ARG A 769 6.98 -16.53 15.04
N ASP A 770 7.84 -15.52 15.21
CA ASP A 770 8.96 -15.60 16.16
C ASP A 770 8.48 -15.78 17.59
N ALA A 771 7.39 -15.10 17.94
CA ALA A 771 6.79 -15.18 19.26
C ALA A 771 6.24 -16.58 19.55
N PHE A 772 5.51 -17.19 18.62
CA PHE A 772 5.03 -18.56 18.76
C PHE A 772 6.16 -19.56 19.03
N PHE A 773 7.20 -19.57 18.19
CA PHE A 773 8.31 -20.50 18.38
C PHE A 773 9.08 -20.21 19.68
N THR A 774 9.18 -18.95 20.08
CA THR A 774 9.77 -18.56 21.36
C THR A 774 8.97 -19.09 22.54
N VAL A 775 7.64 -18.98 22.50
CA VAL A 775 6.74 -19.51 23.52
C VAL A 775 6.88 -21.03 23.62
N CYS A 776 6.84 -21.75 22.49
CA CYS A 776 7.03 -23.20 22.49
C CYS A 776 8.40 -23.63 23.05
N ALA A 777 9.46 -22.87 22.78
CA ALA A 777 10.79 -23.13 23.33
C ALA A 777 10.84 -22.89 24.84
N LEU A 778 10.26 -21.79 25.32
CA LEU A 778 10.16 -21.47 26.76
C LEU A 778 9.32 -22.53 27.51
N THR A 779 8.19 -22.94 26.96
CA THR A 779 7.36 -24.04 27.50
C THR A 779 8.15 -25.35 27.52
N SER A 780 8.91 -25.64 26.47
CA SER A 780 9.79 -26.82 26.39
C SER A 780 10.92 -26.81 27.41
N LEU A 781 11.33 -25.62 27.85
CA LEU A 781 12.30 -25.39 28.91
C LEU A 781 11.64 -25.28 30.30
N GLY A 782 10.32 -25.49 30.42
CA GLY A 782 9.60 -25.45 31.69
C GLY A 782 9.42 -24.05 32.27
N MET A 783 9.43 -23.00 31.45
CA MET A 783 9.07 -21.65 31.87
C MET A 783 7.56 -21.41 31.79
N GLN A 784 7.06 -20.51 32.63
CA GLN A 784 5.66 -20.10 32.70
C GLN A 784 5.26 -19.23 31.49
N ALA A 785 3.97 -19.18 31.18
CA ALA A 785 3.39 -18.44 30.05
C ALA A 785 3.30 -16.91 30.26
N GLU A 786 3.76 -16.37 31.39
CA GLU A 786 3.64 -14.93 31.70
C GLU A 786 4.22 -14.00 30.63
N PRO A 787 5.44 -14.24 30.08
CA PRO A 787 5.97 -13.38 29.02
C PRO A 787 5.08 -13.42 27.77
N ALA A 788 4.47 -14.57 27.48
CA ALA A 788 3.61 -14.77 26.31
C ALA A 788 2.32 -13.94 26.42
N GLN A 789 1.71 -13.92 27.61
CA GLN A 789 0.55 -13.06 27.90
C GLN A 789 0.89 -11.57 27.74
N GLN A 790 2.06 -11.14 28.23
CA GLN A 790 2.51 -9.75 28.04
C GLN A 790 2.72 -9.42 26.55
N TRP A 791 3.21 -10.37 25.75
CA TRP A 791 3.37 -10.20 24.32
C TRP A 791 2.02 -10.13 23.60
N LEU A 792 1.03 -10.96 23.97
CA LEU A 792 -0.34 -10.93 23.43
C LEU A 792 -0.99 -9.57 23.64
N LEU A 793 -0.92 -9.03 24.87
CA LEU A 793 -1.45 -7.71 25.21
C LEU A 793 -0.75 -6.58 24.42
N ALA A 794 0.55 -6.71 24.16
CA ALA A 794 1.30 -5.70 23.40
C ALA A 794 1.04 -5.76 21.89
N ASN A 795 0.48 -6.87 21.37
CA ASN A 795 0.32 -7.13 19.94
C ASN A 795 -1.13 -7.47 19.54
N ASP A 796 -2.13 -7.12 20.36
CA ASP A 796 -3.57 -7.32 20.11
C ASP A 796 -4.03 -6.80 18.74
N ARG A 797 -3.37 -5.76 18.22
CA ARG A 797 -3.55 -5.20 16.87
C ARG A 797 -3.53 -6.22 15.75
N VAL A 798 -2.84 -7.36 15.91
CA VAL A 798 -2.81 -8.44 14.92
C VAL A 798 -4.22 -9.01 14.69
N LEU A 799 -5.00 -9.18 15.76
CA LEU A 799 -6.39 -9.68 15.70
C LEU A 799 -7.34 -8.71 15.02
N HIS A 800 -6.96 -7.44 14.90
CA HIS A 800 -7.73 -6.43 14.22
C HIS A 800 -7.41 -6.35 12.72
N THR A 801 -6.42 -7.11 12.24
CA THR A 801 -6.16 -7.24 10.81
C THR A 801 -7.07 -8.30 10.18
N ARG A 802 -7.29 -8.22 8.86
CA ARG A 802 -8.08 -9.23 8.14
C ARG A 802 -7.36 -10.57 8.05
N VAL A 803 -8.12 -11.65 8.25
CA VAL A 803 -7.61 -13.02 8.13
C VAL A 803 -7.04 -13.27 6.73
N ASP A 804 -7.80 -13.06 5.66
CA ASP A 804 -7.31 -13.30 4.29
C ASP A 804 -6.04 -12.53 3.89
N LYS A 805 -5.80 -11.35 4.48
CA LYS A 805 -4.63 -10.52 4.19
C LYS A 805 -3.45 -10.80 5.08
N ASN A 806 -3.68 -11.16 6.34
CA ASN A 806 -2.62 -11.40 7.31
C ASN A 806 -2.71 -12.78 7.98
N ILE A 807 -3.06 -13.78 7.19
CA ILE A 807 -3.39 -15.11 7.71
C ILE A 807 -2.26 -15.74 8.52
N GLU A 808 -1.00 -15.58 8.09
CA GLU A 808 0.15 -16.17 8.77
C GLU A 808 0.36 -15.56 10.16
N ASP A 809 0.36 -14.23 10.27
CA ASP A 809 0.49 -13.55 11.57
C ASP A 809 -0.68 -13.87 12.49
N ILE A 810 -1.91 -13.87 11.97
CA ILE A 810 -3.11 -14.22 12.75
C ILE A 810 -3.04 -15.68 13.20
N TYR A 811 -2.62 -16.59 12.33
CA TYR A 811 -2.42 -18.00 12.65
C TYR A 811 -1.43 -18.17 13.80
N TYR A 812 -0.26 -17.55 13.73
CA TYR A 812 0.74 -17.65 14.80
C TYR A 812 0.31 -16.91 16.07
N TYR A 813 -0.39 -15.78 15.97
CA TYR A 813 -0.96 -15.09 17.13
C TYR A 813 -1.98 -15.98 17.85
N VAL A 814 -2.90 -16.61 17.10
CA VAL A 814 -3.86 -17.60 17.62
C VAL A 814 -3.15 -18.78 18.26
N LYS A 815 -2.00 -19.22 17.71
CA LYS A 815 -1.20 -20.26 18.34
C LYS A 815 -0.59 -19.81 19.68
N VAL A 816 -0.07 -18.58 19.77
CA VAL A 816 0.39 -18.03 21.05
C VAL A 816 -0.76 -17.96 22.06
N MET A 817 -1.95 -17.50 21.64
CA MET A 817 -3.16 -17.50 22.50
C MET A 817 -3.45 -18.89 23.05
N ARG A 818 -3.43 -19.92 22.20
CA ARG A 818 -3.68 -21.31 22.61
C ARG A 818 -2.64 -21.84 23.58
N GLU A 819 -1.36 -21.53 23.37
CA GLU A 819 -0.29 -21.88 24.32
C GLU A 819 -0.46 -21.17 25.69
N CYS A 820 -1.11 -20.00 25.70
CA CYS A 820 -1.52 -19.28 26.91
C CYS A 820 -2.85 -19.77 27.51
N GLY A 821 -3.55 -20.73 26.89
CA GLY A 821 -4.87 -21.19 27.31
C GLY A 821 -6.02 -20.23 26.97
N GLU A 822 -5.80 -19.26 26.09
CA GLU A 822 -6.82 -18.32 25.62
C GLU A 822 -7.53 -18.84 24.37
N THR A 823 -8.80 -18.47 24.21
CA THR A 823 -9.60 -18.82 23.02
C THR A 823 -9.53 -17.72 21.97
N PRO A 824 -9.43 -18.05 20.66
CA PRO A 824 -9.44 -17.03 19.61
C PRO A 824 -10.73 -16.21 19.62
N PRO A 825 -10.69 -14.90 19.30
CA PRO A 825 -11.89 -14.09 19.23
C PRO A 825 -12.90 -14.66 18.22
N PRO A 826 -14.22 -14.67 18.51
CA PRO A 826 -15.24 -15.19 17.59
C PRO A 826 -15.19 -14.58 16.18
N LEU A 827 -14.86 -13.29 16.08
CA LEU A 827 -14.72 -12.58 14.80
C LEU A 827 -13.64 -13.18 13.90
N VAL A 828 -12.50 -13.60 14.47
CA VAL A 828 -11.41 -14.23 13.72
C VAL A 828 -11.85 -15.60 13.19
N LEU A 829 -12.55 -16.38 14.01
CA LEU A 829 -13.09 -17.69 13.63
C LEU A 829 -14.18 -17.57 12.54
N GLU A 830 -15.06 -16.57 12.64
CA GLU A 830 -16.07 -16.29 11.63
C GLU A 830 -15.44 -15.87 10.30
N GLN A 831 -14.43 -14.99 10.34
CA GLN A 831 -13.73 -14.55 9.14
C GLN A 831 -12.94 -15.71 8.49
N ALA A 832 -12.21 -16.50 9.28
CA ALA A 832 -11.49 -17.67 8.77
C ALA A 832 -12.44 -18.70 8.13
N SER A 833 -13.61 -18.91 8.73
CA SER A 833 -14.63 -19.82 8.18
C SER A 833 -15.20 -19.31 6.85
N ARG A 834 -15.45 -18.00 6.74
CA ARG A 834 -15.89 -17.37 5.48
C ARG A 834 -14.82 -17.49 4.40
N ASP A 835 -13.57 -17.18 4.74
CA ASP A 835 -12.45 -17.23 3.80
C ASP A 835 -12.22 -18.65 3.26
N LEU A 836 -12.39 -19.68 4.10
CA LEU A 836 -12.30 -21.09 3.68
C LEU A 836 -13.39 -21.45 2.67
N VAL A 837 -14.64 -21.08 2.94
CA VAL A 837 -15.78 -21.33 2.05
C VAL A 837 -15.61 -20.62 0.71
N GLU A 838 -15.08 -19.40 0.72
CA GLU A 838 -14.80 -18.64 -0.49
C GLU A 838 -13.66 -19.28 -1.30
N THR A 839 -12.58 -19.72 -0.66
CA THR A 839 -11.50 -20.47 -1.34
C THR A 839 -12.03 -21.78 -1.94
N ARG A 840 -12.89 -22.54 -1.24
CA ARG A 840 -13.53 -23.71 -1.85
C ARG A 840 -14.32 -23.36 -3.12
N LYS A 841 -15.16 -22.32 -3.06
CA LYS A 841 -15.97 -21.89 -4.22
C LYS A 841 -15.10 -21.52 -5.42
N GLU A 842 -14.02 -20.79 -5.17
CA GLU A 842 -13.06 -20.35 -6.20
C GLU A 842 -12.46 -21.54 -6.96
N TYR A 843 -12.03 -22.59 -6.25
CA TYR A 843 -11.37 -23.76 -6.87
C TYR A 843 -12.34 -24.84 -7.36
N SER A 844 -13.54 -24.94 -6.78
CA SER A 844 -14.58 -25.85 -7.29
C SER A 844 -15.14 -25.43 -8.65
N GLY A 845 -14.99 -24.16 -9.04
CA GLY A 845 -15.47 -23.63 -10.32
C GLY A 845 -14.48 -23.75 -11.48
N SER A 846 -13.19 -24.00 -11.20
CA SER A 846 -12.14 -24.13 -12.23
C SER A 846 -11.92 -25.58 -12.69
N THR A 847 -12.44 -26.56 -11.96
CA THR A 847 -12.33 -28.00 -12.25
C THR A 847 -13.44 -28.54 -13.16
N SER A 848 -14.46 -27.73 -13.47
CA SER A 848 -15.48 -27.98 -14.51
C SER A 848 -15.12 -27.29 -15.82
#